data_AF-M4ELS7-F1
#
_entry.id   AF-M4ELS7-F1
#
_cell.length_a   1.000
_cell.length_b   1.000
_cell.length_c   1.000
_cell.angle_alpha   90.00
_cell.angle_beta   90.00
_cell.angle_gamma   90.00
#
_symmetry.space_group_name_H-M   'P 1'
#
loop_
_entity.id
_entity.type
_entity.pdbx_description
1 polymer ?
#
loop_
_entity_poly.entity_id
_entity_poly.type
_entity_poly.pdbx_seq_one_letter_code
_entity_poly.pdbx_strand_id
1 'polypeptide(L)'
;MVATMDLNASPQPEEDDEPYVRHLEDYSSRDDRIESAVEIARRERDERRKRMRYDKPTHNSQPAYRDQYYQNRNTKAYDRYKIPQGWLDCPPSGHEIGFLVPSKVPLNEAYNNHVPPGSRYSFKQVVHNQRIAGRKLGLVIDLTNTTRYYSTTDLKKEGIKHVKIACKGRDSVPDNVSVNTFVNEVNQFVLNLKHSKKYILVHCTHGHNRTGFMIVHYLMRSGPMNVTQALKIFSDARPPGIYKPDYIDALYTFYHEIKPESVICPSTPEWKRSTELDLNGEAVPDDDDDDGGPAGPVQEEPHQVEVKMSNDDVLGDEIPPDQEEGYRHFFYRMLSLNIGGRGCSQFPGSHPVSLNRDNLQLLRQRYYYATWKADGTRYMMLLTMDGCYLVDRSFRFRRVQMRFPFKHPTEGLSDKVHHFTLLDGEMIIDTLPDKQRQERRYLIYDMVAINGQSVVERPFYERWKMLEKEVIDPRNHEKARSHIYRYDLEPFRVRRKDFWLLSAVEKVLKGFIPSLSHEADGLIFQGWDDPYVARTHEGLLKWKYPEMNSVDFLYEQDESGRGMLSLFERGKKKHMDGNNVVFRDDSDPAEYSGKIVECSWDQDEQVWVSMRVRVDKSTPNDINTYRKVMRSIKDNITEEVLLQEIREIIRLPMYADRIQMDSKAARRR
;
A
#
# COMPACT_ATOMS: atom_id res chain seq x y z
N MET A 1 55.25 -38.19 -28.67
CA MET A 1 55.47 -37.21 -27.59
C MET A 1 54.74 -35.92 -27.95
N VAL A 2 54.24 -35.26 -26.93
CA VAL A 2 53.23 -34.18 -26.90
C VAL A 2 53.70 -32.87 -27.55
N ALA A 3 52.74 -32.09 -28.09
CA ALA A 3 52.53 -30.63 -27.90
C ALA A 3 52.07 -29.95 -29.20
N THR A 4 51.13 -29.00 -29.27
CA THR A 4 50.13 -28.38 -28.36
C THR A 4 49.24 -27.53 -29.29
N MET A 5 47.93 -27.45 -29.00
CA MET A 5 46.98 -26.55 -29.67
C MET A 5 47.05 -25.15 -29.07
N ASP A 6 46.86 -24.13 -29.92
CA ASP A 6 46.44 -22.79 -29.51
C ASP A 6 45.37 -22.32 -30.50
N LEU A 7 44.19 -21.94 -29.99
CA LEU A 7 43.01 -21.54 -30.75
C LEU A 7 42.54 -20.18 -30.22
N ASN A 8 42.98 -19.12 -30.88
CA ASN A 8 42.42 -17.78 -30.78
C ASN A 8 42.45 -17.11 -32.17
N ALA A 9 41.27 -16.72 -32.65
CA ALA A 9 40.93 -15.58 -33.50
C ALA A 9 40.02 -15.92 -34.71
N SER A 10 38.90 -15.18 -34.77
CA SER A 10 37.73 -15.30 -35.66
C SER A 10 37.94 -14.82 -37.10
N PRO A 11 36.99 -15.13 -38.01
CA PRO A 11 36.64 -14.21 -39.09
C PRO A 11 35.15 -13.80 -39.11
N GLN A 12 34.93 -12.58 -39.62
CA GLN A 12 33.68 -11.85 -39.81
C GLN A 12 32.79 -12.45 -40.93
N PRO A 13 31.47 -12.17 -40.96
CA PRO A 13 30.63 -12.50 -42.12
C PRO A 13 30.56 -11.34 -43.13
N GLU A 14 30.71 -11.69 -44.41
CA GLU A 14 30.51 -10.83 -45.58
C GLU A 14 29.01 -10.64 -45.89
N GLU A 15 28.72 -9.44 -46.40
CA GLU A 15 27.45 -8.95 -46.96
C GLU A 15 27.29 -9.35 -48.45
N ASP A 16 26.15 -8.93 -49.03
CA ASP A 16 25.75 -8.85 -50.44
C ASP A 16 25.00 -10.08 -51.00
N ASP A 17 23.87 -10.00 -51.72
CA ASP A 17 23.01 -8.90 -52.16
C ASP A 17 21.78 -9.55 -52.86
N GLU A 18 20.53 -9.19 -52.48
CA GLU A 18 19.56 -8.44 -53.33
C GLU A 18 18.64 -9.30 -54.27
N PRO A 19 17.55 -8.78 -54.87
CA PRO A 19 16.18 -9.18 -54.52
C PRO A 19 15.35 -9.65 -55.72
N TYR A 20 14.13 -10.17 -55.50
CA TYR A 20 13.16 -10.35 -56.60
C TYR A 20 11.73 -10.03 -56.17
N VAL A 21 11.13 -9.07 -56.89
CA VAL A 21 9.76 -8.60 -56.77
C VAL A 21 8.95 -9.15 -57.95
N ARG A 22 7.72 -9.64 -57.70
CA ARG A 22 6.59 -9.42 -58.64
C ARG A 22 5.21 -9.54 -57.97
N HIS A 23 4.58 -8.36 -57.86
CA HIS A 23 3.20 -7.97 -58.16
C HIS A 23 1.95 -8.78 -57.69
N LEU A 24 1.20 -8.06 -56.83
CA LEU A 24 -0.26 -7.75 -56.84
C LEU A 24 -1.30 -8.87 -57.02
N GLU A 25 -2.14 -9.03 -56.00
CA GLU A 25 -3.60 -8.95 -56.17
C GLU A 25 -4.29 -8.61 -54.83
N ASP A 26 -5.23 -7.67 -54.92
CA ASP A 26 -5.99 -7.05 -53.84
C ASP A 26 -7.22 -7.92 -53.55
N TYR A 27 -7.23 -8.64 -52.42
CA TYR A 27 -8.42 -9.33 -51.90
C TYR A 27 -8.54 -9.09 -50.40
N SER A 28 -9.53 -8.29 -50.03
CA SER A 28 -9.99 -8.09 -48.67
C SER A 28 -10.29 -9.43 -48.00
N SER A 29 -9.55 -9.79 -46.95
CA SER A 29 -9.91 -10.88 -46.05
C SER A 29 -9.82 -10.37 -44.61
N ARG A 30 -10.83 -10.75 -43.83
CA ARG A 30 -11.14 -10.31 -42.48
C ARG A 30 -10.01 -10.70 -41.53
N ASP A 31 -9.43 -9.71 -40.87
CA ASP A 31 -8.50 -9.90 -39.77
C ASP A 31 -9.31 -10.15 -38.49
N ASP A 32 -9.44 -11.42 -38.10
CA ASP A 32 -10.02 -11.82 -36.81
C ASP A 32 -9.04 -11.45 -35.69
N ARG A 33 -9.16 -10.19 -35.25
CA ARG A 33 -8.46 -9.65 -34.10
C ARG A 33 -8.94 -10.39 -32.84
N ILE A 34 -8.11 -11.28 -32.30
CA ILE A 34 -8.36 -11.96 -31.03
C ILE A 34 -8.29 -10.90 -29.90
N GLU A 35 -9.45 -10.41 -29.48
CA GLU A 35 -9.58 -9.46 -28.38
C GLU A 35 -9.15 -10.10 -27.05
N SER A 36 -8.35 -9.38 -26.27
CA SER A 36 -7.96 -9.80 -24.92
C SER A 36 -9.17 -9.76 -23.98
N ALA A 37 -9.21 -10.65 -22.98
CA ALA A 37 -10.26 -10.65 -21.94
C ALA A 37 -10.42 -9.28 -21.22
N VAL A 38 -9.34 -8.48 -21.19
CA VAL A 38 -9.35 -7.12 -20.63
C VAL A 38 -10.08 -6.13 -21.54
N GLU A 39 -10.02 -6.30 -22.86
CA GLU A 39 -10.71 -5.45 -23.84
C GLU A 39 -12.19 -5.79 -23.93
N ILE A 40 -12.54 -7.08 -23.86
CA ILE A 40 -13.93 -7.56 -23.79
C ILE A 40 -14.64 -6.99 -22.56
N ALA A 41 -13.99 -7.05 -21.38
CA ALA A 41 -14.54 -6.52 -20.13
C ALA A 41 -14.72 -4.99 -20.15
N ARG A 42 -13.84 -4.25 -20.84
CA ARG A 42 -14.00 -2.79 -21.03
C ARG A 42 -15.17 -2.47 -21.95
N ARG A 43 -15.32 -3.20 -23.06
CA ARG A 43 -16.44 -3.02 -23.99
C ARG A 43 -17.79 -3.31 -23.34
N GLU A 44 -17.91 -4.43 -22.62
CA GLU A 44 -19.16 -4.79 -21.92
C GLU A 44 -19.55 -3.76 -20.84
N ARG A 45 -18.57 -3.15 -20.17
CA ARG A 45 -18.81 -2.10 -19.18
C ARG A 45 -19.32 -0.80 -19.82
N ASP A 46 -18.82 -0.45 -21.00
CA ASP A 46 -19.27 0.73 -21.74
C ASP A 46 -20.63 0.52 -22.41
N GLU A 47 -20.95 -0.72 -22.84
CA GLU A 47 -22.28 -1.09 -23.33
C GLU A 47 -23.34 -1.08 -22.22
N ARG A 48 -23.01 -1.55 -21.00
CA ARG A 48 -23.89 -1.42 -19.82
C ARG A 48 -24.17 0.04 -19.47
N ARG A 49 -23.18 0.93 -19.61
CA ARG A 49 -23.35 2.39 -19.41
C ARG A 49 -24.22 3.05 -20.47
N LYS A 50 -24.21 2.56 -21.71
CA LYS A 50 -25.09 3.06 -22.79
C LYS A 50 -26.53 2.55 -22.65
N ARG A 51 -26.75 1.30 -22.21
CA ARG A 51 -28.10 0.75 -21.98
C ARG A 51 -28.84 1.46 -20.84
N MET A 52 -28.14 1.91 -19.81
CA MET A 52 -28.72 2.71 -18.71
C MET A 52 -29.10 4.16 -19.09
N ARG A 53 -28.82 4.61 -20.33
CA ARG A 53 -29.25 5.94 -20.82
C ARG A 53 -30.54 5.91 -21.64
N TYR A 54 -31.08 4.73 -21.98
CA TYR A 54 -32.22 4.61 -22.89
C TYR A 54 -33.58 4.26 -22.24
N ASP A 55 -33.61 3.90 -20.95
CA ASP A 55 -34.86 3.59 -20.26
C ASP A 55 -35.26 4.70 -19.27
N LYS A 56 -36.05 5.65 -19.77
CA LYS A 56 -37.00 6.43 -18.95
C LYS A 56 -38.31 6.56 -19.73
N PRO A 57 -39.48 6.15 -19.17
CA PRO A 57 -40.72 6.12 -19.92
C PRO A 57 -41.31 7.52 -20.11
N THR A 58 -41.72 7.81 -21.33
CA THR A 58 -42.53 8.96 -21.73
C THR A 58 -43.99 8.74 -21.31
N HIS A 59 -44.57 9.66 -20.54
CA HIS A 59 -46.03 9.78 -20.44
C HIS A 59 -46.44 11.23 -20.71
N ASN A 60 -47.09 11.42 -21.86
CA ASN A 60 -47.76 12.65 -22.27
C ASN A 60 -49.19 12.65 -21.71
N SER A 61 -49.56 13.71 -21.00
CA SER A 61 -50.96 14.11 -20.82
C SER A 61 -51.03 15.58 -20.40
N GLN A 62 -51.36 16.45 -21.36
CA GLN A 62 -52.00 17.76 -21.13
C GLN A 62 -53.50 17.51 -20.84
N PRO A 63 -54.21 18.33 -20.01
CA PRO A 63 -54.59 19.68 -20.45
C PRO A 63 -54.83 20.79 -19.39
N ALA A 64 -54.86 22.01 -19.93
CA ALA A 64 -55.71 23.17 -19.60
C ALA A 64 -55.45 24.03 -18.33
N TYR A 65 -54.73 25.14 -18.58
CA TYR A 65 -54.97 26.52 -18.13
C TYR A 65 -55.91 26.78 -16.93
N ARG A 66 -55.33 27.37 -15.87
CA ARG A 66 -55.92 28.56 -15.23
C ARG A 66 -54.83 29.42 -14.60
N ASP A 67 -54.78 30.67 -15.05
CA ASP A 67 -53.92 31.75 -14.58
C ASP A 67 -54.02 31.98 -13.07
N GLN A 68 -52.87 32.11 -12.40
CA GLN A 68 -52.73 32.96 -11.23
C GLN A 68 -51.26 33.31 -10.99
N TYR A 69 -50.89 34.48 -11.52
CA TYR A 69 -49.85 35.40 -11.06
C TYR A 69 -48.91 34.91 -9.95
N TYR A 70 -47.68 34.52 -10.31
CA TYR A 70 -46.49 34.84 -9.52
C TYR A 70 -45.29 35.04 -10.45
N GLN A 71 -44.60 36.16 -10.24
CA GLN A 71 -43.52 36.68 -11.08
C GLN A 71 -42.37 35.69 -11.22
N ASN A 72 -42.01 35.43 -12.46
CA ASN A 72 -40.91 34.57 -12.84
C ASN A 72 -39.61 35.39 -12.99
N ARG A 73 -38.47 34.77 -12.68
CA ARG A 73 -37.06 35.08 -13.01
C ARG A 73 -36.18 35.69 -11.90
N ASN A 74 -35.37 34.82 -11.31
CA ASN A 74 -33.91 35.02 -11.30
C ASN A 74 -33.19 33.66 -11.35
N THR A 75 -33.05 33.12 -12.55
CA THR A 75 -31.97 32.18 -12.88
C THR A 75 -30.64 32.91 -12.67
N LYS A 76 -30.00 32.73 -11.50
CA LYS A 76 -28.64 33.25 -11.23
C LYS A 76 -27.70 32.70 -12.33
N ALA A 77 -27.31 33.55 -13.27
CA ALA A 77 -26.23 33.26 -14.19
C ALA A 77 -24.95 33.04 -13.35
N TYR A 78 -24.30 31.88 -13.48
CA TYR A 78 -23.01 31.64 -12.86
C TYR A 78 -22.00 32.67 -13.41
N ASP A 79 -21.66 33.67 -12.60
CA ASP A 79 -20.66 34.66 -12.96
C ASP A 79 -19.27 33.98 -12.94
N ARG A 80 -18.77 33.70 -14.15
CA ARG A 80 -17.46 33.07 -14.38
C ARG A 80 -16.32 33.83 -13.70
N TYR A 81 -16.47 35.13 -13.47
CA TYR A 81 -15.44 36.01 -12.92
C TYR A 81 -15.71 36.46 -11.48
N LYS A 82 -16.63 35.81 -10.77
CA LYS A 82 -16.86 36.04 -9.33
C LYS A 82 -15.58 35.79 -8.53
N ILE A 83 -15.08 36.81 -7.83
CA ILE A 83 -13.93 36.68 -6.94
C ILE A 83 -14.33 35.84 -5.72
N PRO A 84 -13.48 34.91 -5.24
CA PRO A 84 -13.78 34.17 -4.01
C PRO A 84 -13.92 35.12 -2.83
N GLN A 85 -14.95 34.93 -2.01
CA GLN A 85 -15.18 35.77 -0.84
C GLN A 85 -13.97 35.79 0.10
N GLY A 86 -13.65 36.97 0.61
CA GLY A 86 -12.49 37.22 1.46
C GLY A 86 -11.14 37.16 0.73
N TRP A 87 -11.11 36.93 -0.59
CA TRP A 87 -9.85 36.87 -1.32
C TRP A 87 -9.14 38.22 -1.41
N LEU A 88 -9.87 39.33 -1.51
CA LEU A 88 -9.30 40.68 -1.64
C LEU A 88 -8.46 41.03 -0.41
N ASP A 89 -9.06 40.90 0.78
CA ASP A 89 -8.45 41.29 2.05
C ASP A 89 -7.52 40.20 2.64
N CYS A 90 -7.58 38.98 2.11
CA CYS A 90 -6.63 37.93 2.48
C CYS A 90 -5.20 38.32 2.05
N PRO A 91 -4.20 38.26 2.96
CA PRO A 91 -2.81 38.57 2.63
C PRO A 91 -2.28 37.71 1.47
N PRO A 92 -1.46 38.26 0.54
CA PRO A 92 -1.10 37.56 -0.70
C PRO A 92 -0.28 36.27 -0.50
N SER A 93 0.79 36.31 0.30
CA SER A 93 1.68 35.17 0.55
C SER A 93 2.32 35.25 1.93
N GLY A 94 2.78 34.11 2.46
CA GLY A 94 3.57 34.04 3.68
C GLY A 94 5.08 34.05 3.44
N HIS A 95 5.83 33.91 4.53
CA HIS A 95 7.27 33.64 4.53
C HIS A 95 7.56 32.22 4.05
N GLU A 96 8.78 31.98 3.58
CA GLU A 96 9.21 30.64 3.17
C GLU A 96 9.38 29.70 4.37
N ILE A 97 8.96 28.45 4.17
CA ILE A 97 9.22 27.33 5.06
C ILE A 97 10.18 26.41 4.31
N GLY A 98 11.48 26.61 4.55
CA GLY A 98 12.53 26.00 3.73
C GLY A 98 12.46 26.52 2.29
N PHE A 99 11.93 25.71 1.38
CA PHE A 99 11.74 26.07 -0.04
C PHE A 99 10.25 26.21 -0.41
N LEU A 100 9.32 26.03 0.52
CA LEU A 100 7.87 26.15 0.31
C LEU A 100 7.41 27.58 0.63
N VAL A 101 6.60 28.16 -0.24
CA VAL A 101 6.00 29.49 -0.05
C VAL A 101 4.46 29.35 -0.06
N PRO A 102 3.78 29.46 1.10
CA PRO A 102 2.33 29.43 1.14
C PRO A 102 1.74 30.73 0.56
N SER A 103 0.73 30.61 -0.30
CA SER A 103 0.13 31.73 -0.99
C SER A 103 -1.38 31.56 -1.17
N LYS A 104 -2.11 32.67 -1.27
CA LYS A 104 -3.47 32.66 -1.83
C LYS A 104 -3.42 32.40 -3.34
N VAL A 105 -4.54 32.02 -3.95
CA VAL A 105 -4.59 31.77 -5.39
C VAL A 105 -4.32 33.06 -6.19
N PRO A 106 -3.44 33.05 -7.19
CA PRO A 106 -3.32 34.18 -8.11
C PRO A 106 -4.50 34.20 -9.09
N LEU A 107 -5.03 35.37 -9.39
CA LEU A 107 -6.10 35.56 -10.38
C LEU A 107 -5.52 36.15 -11.66
N ASN A 108 -5.88 35.59 -12.82
CA ASN A 108 -5.44 36.12 -14.10
C ASN A 108 -6.08 37.48 -14.41
N GLU A 109 -5.63 38.10 -15.49
CA GLU A 109 -6.05 39.44 -15.91
C GLU A 109 -7.55 39.54 -16.24
N ALA A 110 -8.24 38.42 -16.46
CA ALA A 110 -9.69 38.43 -16.70
C ALA A 110 -10.49 38.89 -15.46
N TYR A 111 -9.91 38.79 -14.25
CA TYR A 111 -10.51 39.30 -13.01
C TYR A 111 -10.21 40.79 -12.76
N ASN A 112 -9.40 41.47 -13.60
CA ASN A 112 -8.95 42.84 -13.35
C ASN A 112 -10.08 43.88 -13.25
N ASN A 113 -11.25 43.62 -13.84
CA ASN A 113 -12.42 44.50 -13.73
C ASN A 113 -13.11 44.38 -12.36
N HIS A 114 -12.89 43.28 -11.64
CA HIS A 114 -13.45 43.01 -10.33
C HIS A 114 -12.43 43.25 -9.20
N VAL A 115 -11.13 43.40 -9.53
CA VAL A 115 -10.06 43.63 -8.56
C VAL A 115 -9.55 45.07 -8.66
N PRO A 116 -9.64 45.88 -7.58
CA PRO A 116 -9.14 47.25 -7.57
C PRO A 116 -7.66 47.36 -8.00
N PRO A 117 -7.28 48.41 -8.76
CA PRO A 117 -5.88 48.72 -9.03
C PRO A 117 -5.09 48.81 -7.72
N GLY A 118 -3.95 48.13 -7.63
CA GLY A 118 -3.13 48.01 -6.40
C GLY A 118 -3.36 46.71 -5.62
N SER A 119 -4.56 46.11 -5.69
CA SER A 119 -4.89 44.83 -5.02
C SER A 119 -4.78 43.61 -5.96
N ARG A 120 -4.30 43.82 -7.18
CA ARG A 120 -4.11 42.77 -8.19
C ARG A 120 -3.02 41.80 -7.76
N TYR A 121 -3.31 40.50 -7.92
CA TYR A 121 -2.39 39.42 -7.57
C TYR A 121 -2.46 38.30 -8.61
N SER A 122 -1.81 38.51 -9.76
CA SER A 122 -1.63 37.58 -10.86
C SER A 122 -0.26 36.90 -10.80
N PHE A 123 -0.03 35.87 -11.60
CA PHE A 123 1.29 35.20 -11.61
C PHE A 123 2.44 36.12 -12.01
N LYS A 124 2.19 37.17 -12.81
CA LYS A 124 3.20 38.18 -13.10
C LYS A 124 3.64 38.91 -11.83
N GLN A 125 2.68 39.30 -11.00
CA GLN A 125 2.94 39.93 -9.71
C GLN A 125 3.58 38.96 -8.71
N VAL A 126 3.12 37.70 -8.67
CA VAL A 126 3.72 36.67 -7.83
C VAL A 126 5.20 36.48 -8.17
N VAL A 127 5.52 36.20 -9.45
CA VAL A 127 6.91 35.97 -9.87
C VAL A 127 7.77 37.20 -9.61
N HIS A 128 7.25 38.40 -9.87
CA HIS A 128 7.96 39.65 -9.57
C HIS A 128 8.23 39.82 -8.08
N ASN A 129 7.22 39.66 -7.22
CA ASN A 129 7.35 39.79 -5.77
C ASN A 129 8.31 38.74 -5.19
N GLN A 130 8.27 37.51 -5.70
CA GLN A 130 9.20 36.45 -5.28
C GLN A 130 10.63 36.77 -5.71
N ARG A 131 10.84 37.30 -6.92
CA ARG A 131 12.16 37.77 -7.38
C ARG A 131 12.72 38.91 -6.52
N ILE A 132 11.90 39.88 -6.14
CA ILE A 132 12.29 40.96 -5.21
C ILE A 132 12.73 40.37 -3.87
N ALA A 133 12.01 39.37 -3.37
CA ALA A 133 12.38 38.64 -2.16
C ALA A 133 13.61 37.71 -2.33
N GLY A 134 14.31 37.75 -3.47
CA GLY A 134 15.48 36.90 -3.76
C GLY A 134 15.14 35.43 -4.05
N ARG A 135 13.86 35.12 -4.35
CA ARG A 135 13.35 33.75 -4.53
C ARG A 135 12.99 33.49 -6.00
N LYS A 136 13.60 32.47 -6.61
CA LYS A 136 13.24 32.00 -7.95
C LYS A 136 12.27 30.82 -7.86
N LEU A 137 11.04 30.97 -8.36
CA LEU A 137 10.09 29.86 -8.39
C LEU A 137 10.51 28.81 -9.42
N GLY A 138 10.35 27.52 -9.06
CA GLY A 138 10.58 26.37 -9.94
C GLY A 138 9.36 25.46 -10.08
N LEU A 139 8.45 25.49 -9.10
CA LEU A 139 7.25 24.67 -9.06
C LEU A 139 6.08 25.47 -8.45
N VAL A 140 4.88 25.27 -8.98
CA VAL A 140 3.62 25.70 -8.37
C VAL A 140 2.78 24.46 -8.10
N ILE A 141 2.33 24.31 -6.86
CA ILE A 141 1.37 23.28 -6.46
C ILE A 141 0.03 23.96 -6.17
N ASP A 142 -0.96 23.62 -6.99
CA ASP A 142 -2.32 24.16 -6.95
C ASP A 142 -3.26 23.16 -6.28
N LEU A 143 -3.79 23.55 -5.12
CA LEU A 143 -4.67 22.73 -4.28
C LEU A 143 -6.17 23.04 -4.49
N THR A 144 -6.51 23.94 -5.42
CA THR A 144 -7.91 24.35 -5.64
C THR A 144 -8.68 23.28 -6.42
N ASN A 145 -9.99 23.15 -6.19
CA ASN A 145 -10.87 22.23 -6.94
C ASN A 145 -11.46 22.87 -8.21
N THR A 146 -10.76 23.82 -8.83
CA THR A 146 -11.25 24.53 -10.02
C THR A 146 -10.09 24.97 -10.90
N THR A 147 -10.34 25.18 -12.18
CA THR A 147 -9.36 25.67 -13.16
C THR A 147 -9.65 27.10 -13.62
N ARG A 148 -10.66 27.77 -13.04
CA ARG A 148 -11.15 29.09 -13.50
C ARG A 148 -10.19 30.25 -13.25
N TYR A 149 -9.32 30.13 -12.24
CA TYR A 149 -8.56 31.27 -11.72
C TYR A 149 -7.43 31.76 -12.64
N TYR A 150 -6.74 30.86 -13.34
CA TYR A 150 -5.61 31.22 -14.19
C TYR A 150 -5.25 30.15 -15.22
N SER A 151 -4.51 30.56 -16.26
CA SER A 151 -3.91 29.64 -17.23
C SER A 151 -2.48 29.28 -16.81
N THR A 152 -2.07 28.03 -17.03
CA THR A 152 -0.71 27.56 -16.75
C THR A 152 0.32 27.95 -17.81
N THR A 153 -0.13 28.61 -18.89
CA THR A 153 0.74 29.02 -20.02
C THR A 153 1.84 29.97 -19.58
N ASP A 154 1.54 30.93 -18.71
CA ASP A 154 2.50 31.92 -18.24
C ASP A 154 3.56 31.30 -17.32
N LEU A 155 3.19 30.28 -16.54
CA LEU A 155 4.13 29.50 -15.73
C LEU A 155 5.12 28.73 -16.60
N LYS A 156 4.64 28.10 -17.68
CA LYS A 156 5.48 27.36 -18.62
C LYS A 156 6.50 28.26 -19.31
N LYS A 157 6.11 29.48 -19.71
CA LYS A 157 7.01 30.48 -20.32
C LYS A 157 8.15 30.89 -19.38
N GLU A 158 7.89 30.94 -18.08
CA GLU A 158 8.88 31.26 -17.04
C GLU A 158 9.70 30.03 -16.59
N GLY A 159 9.49 28.86 -17.19
CA GLY A 159 10.17 27.61 -16.83
C GLY A 159 9.75 27.04 -15.47
N ILE A 160 8.53 27.35 -15.02
CA ILE A 160 7.96 26.92 -13.74
C ILE A 160 7.04 25.71 -13.99
N LYS A 161 7.33 24.57 -13.35
CA LYS A 161 6.46 23.39 -13.39
C LYS A 161 5.14 23.71 -12.65
N HIS A 162 4.01 23.23 -13.16
CA HIS A 162 2.71 23.32 -12.48
C HIS A 162 2.19 21.92 -12.18
N VAL A 163 1.73 21.70 -10.96
CA VAL A 163 1.13 20.46 -10.49
C VAL A 163 -0.21 20.80 -9.84
N LYS A 164 -1.27 20.12 -10.28
CA LYS A 164 -2.63 20.27 -9.77
C LYS A 164 -2.97 19.09 -8.87
N ILE A 165 -3.29 19.35 -7.61
CA ILE A 165 -3.80 18.36 -6.65
C ILE A 165 -5.17 18.85 -6.20
N ALA A 166 -6.21 18.44 -6.93
CA ALA A 166 -7.58 18.93 -6.71
C ALA A 166 -8.14 18.40 -5.38
N CYS A 167 -8.09 19.23 -4.34
CA CYS A 167 -8.65 18.90 -3.03
C CYS A 167 -10.13 19.29 -3.00
N LYS A 168 -11.02 18.35 -2.71
CA LYS A 168 -12.47 18.58 -2.61
C LYS A 168 -12.82 19.78 -1.71
N GLY A 169 -13.89 20.49 -2.06
CA GLY A 169 -14.44 21.60 -1.27
C GLY A 169 -15.34 21.10 -0.14
N ARG A 170 -15.74 22.02 0.77
CA ARG A 170 -16.64 21.83 1.92
C ARG A 170 -16.19 20.81 2.99
N ASP A 171 -16.01 21.31 4.21
CA ASP A 171 -15.85 20.63 5.52
C ASP A 171 -15.14 19.26 5.54
N SER A 172 -14.19 19.09 4.64
CA SER A 172 -13.34 17.91 4.54
C SER A 172 -11.89 18.34 4.43
N VAL A 173 -11.02 17.57 5.05
CA VAL A 173 -9.57 17.69 4.89
C VAL A 173 -9.13 16.97 3.61
N PRO A 174 -8.00 17.36 3.00
CA PRO A 174 -7.43 16.61 1.90
C PRO A 174 -7.25 15.13 2.23
N ASP A 175 -7.60 14.25 1.29
CA ASP A 175 -7.45 12.80 1.46
C ASP A 175 -5.97 12.37 1.46
N ASN A 176 -5.71 11.17 2.02
CA ASN A 176 -4.36 10.67 2.19
C ASN A 176 -3.60 10.48 0.86
N VAL A 177 -4.29 10.16 -0.25
CA VAL A 177 -3.66 9.98 -1.56
C VAL A 177 -3.19 11.33 -2.11
N SER A 178 -4.01 12.37 -1.96
CA SER A 178 -3.63 13.75 -2.25
C SER A 178 -2.44 14.21 -1.43
N VAL A 179 -2.40 13.88 -0.13
CA VAL A 179 -1.25 14.19 0.75
C VAL A 179 0.01 13.44 0.30
N ASN A 180 -0.09 12.14 0.00
CA ASN A 180 1.05 11.33 -0.47
C ASN A 180 1.61 11.90 -1.79
N THR A 181 0.73 12.32 -2.71
CA THR A 181 1.12 12.98 -3.96
C THR A 181 1.84 14.30 -3.71
N PHE A 182 1.32 15.13 -2.81
CA PHE A 182 1.95 16.40 -2.44
C PHE A 182 3.37 16.19 -1.89
N VAL A 183 3.51 15.30 -0.91
CA VAL A 183 4.80 15.02 -0.26
C VAL A 183 5.82 14.47 -1.26
N ASN A 184 5.41 13.55 -2.14
CA ASN A 184 6.28 13.01 -3.17
C ASN A 184 6.75 14.07 -4.17
N GLU A 185 5.84 14.91 -4.70
CA GLU A 185 6.21 16.00 -5.63
C GLU A 185 7.19 16.99 -5.00
N VAL A 186 7.01 17.29 -3.71
CA VAL A 186 7.95 18.11 -2.97
C VAL A 186 9.30 17.40 -2.83
N ASN A 187 9.34 16.13 -2.42
CA ASN A 187 10.59 15.37 -2.28
C ASN A 187 11.34 15.27 -3.62
N GLN A 188 10.64 14.99 -4.71
CA GLN A 188 11.21 14.96 -6.06
C GLN A 188 11.78 16.31 -6.46
N PHE A 189 11.08 17.41 -6.15
CA PHE A 189 11.60 18.73 -6.41
C PHE A 189 12.91 18.97 -5.64
N VAL A 190 12.94 18.65 -4.35
CA VAL A 190 14.11 18.82 -3.48
C VAL A 190 15.32 18.02 -3.96
N LEU A 191 15.12 16.74 -4.32
CA LEU A 191 16.18 15.87 -4.83
C LEU A 191 16.82 16.43 -6.12
N ASN A 192 16.05 17.16 -6.92
CA ASN A 192 16.49 17.77 -8.17
C ASN A 192 17.09 19.18 -8.02
N LEU A 193 17.12 19.76 -6.81
CA LEU A 193 17.64 21.12 -6.56
C LEU A 193 19.18 21.26 -6.67
N LYS A 194 19.91 20.19 -7.01
CA LYS A 194 21.39 20.09 -6.99
C LYS A 194 22.17 21.23 -7.68
N HIS A 195 21.53 22.04 -8.53
CA HIS A 195 22.20 23.12 -9.27
C HIS A 195 21.57 24.52 -9.15
N SER A 196 20.45 24.72 -8.43
CA SER A 196 19.89 26.06 -8.23
C SER A 196 18.89 26.13 -7.06
N LYS A 197 19.03 27.14 -6.19
CA LYS A 197 18.09 27.43 -5.10
C LYS A 197 16.76 27.95 -5.65
N LYS A 198 15.84 27.04 -5.98
CA LYS A 198 14.48 27.33 -6.44
C LYS A 198 13.45 27.05 -5.34
N TYR A 199 12.30 27.69 -5.44
CA TYR A 199 11.20 27.63 -4.48
C TYR A 199 9.93 27.05 -5.09
N ILE A 200 9.08 26.49 -4.24
CA ILE A 200 7.77 25.94 -4.58
C ILE A 200 6.69 26.89 -4.03
N LEU A 201 5.83 27.41 -4.90
CA LEU A 201 4.64 28.13 -4.46
C LEU A 201 3.50 27.13 -4.22
N VAL A 202 2.98 27.07 -3.00
CA VAL A 202 1.83 26.21 -2.67
C VAL A 202 0.63 27.10 -2.39
N HIS A 203 -0.47 26.88 -3.10
CA HIS A 203 -1.67 27.68 -2.90
C HIS A 203 -2.94 26.84 -2.90
N CYS A 204 -3.91 27.27 -2.08
CA CYS A 204 -5.33 26.95 -2.25
C CYS A 204 -6.07 28.25 -2.57
N THR A 205 -7.36 28.39 -2.26
CA THR A 205 -8.09 29.65 -2.47
C THR A 205 -7.45 30.80 -1.67
N HIS A 206 -7.29 30.62 -0.35
CA HIS A 206 -6.74 31.65 0.56
C HIS A 206 -5.32 31.34 1.06
N GLY A 207 -4.82 30.12 0.87
CA GLY A 207 -3.47 29.73 1.27
C GLY A 207 -3.27 29.41 2.75
N HIS A 208 -4.35 29.09 3.49
CA HIS A 208 -4.32 28.82 4.94
C HIS A 208 -4.62 27.35 5.28
N ASN A 209 -5.89 26.92 5.31
CA ASN A 209 -6.26 25.58 5.83
C ASN A 209 -5.69 24.42 4.99
N ARG A 210 -6.12 24.27 3.72
CA ARG A 210 -5.60 23.21 2.82
C ARG A 210 -4.09 23.28 2.60
N THR A 211 -3.56 24.50 2.41
CA THR A 211 -2.12 24.73 2.22
C THR A 211 -1.33 24.35 3.47
N GLY A 212 -1.79 24.77 4.65
CA GLY A 212 -1.19 24.44 5.93
C GLY A 212 -1.22 22.96 6.21
N PHE A 213 -2.34 22.29 5.95
CA PHE A 213 -2.48 20.85 6.14
C PHE A 213 -1.45 20.06 5.32
N MET A 214 -1.32 20.38 4.03
CA MET A 214 -0.33 19.77 3.14
C MET A 214 1.10 20.04 3.60
N ILE A 215 1.42 21.29 3.95
CA ILE A 215 2.77 21.68 4.41
C ILE A 215 3.11 21.01 5.73
N VAL A 216 2.18 20.96 6.70
CA VAL A 216 2.39 20.28 7.99
C VAL A 216 2.64 18.80 7.79
N HIS A 217 1.89 18.11 6.92
CA HIS A 217 2.18 16.72 6.57
C HIS A 217 3.57 16.53 5.97
N TYR A 218 4.01 17.44 5.10
CA TYR A 218 5.37 17.39 4.55
C TYR A 218 6.42 17.59 5.64
N LEU A 219 6.25 18.58 6.51
CA LEU A 219 7.16 18.86 7.62
C LEU A 219 7.32 17.62 8.51
N MET A 220 6.21 17.04 8.96
CA MET A 220 6.16 15.82 9.78
C MET A 220 6.84 14.61 9.14
N ARG A 221 7.00 14.59 7.81
CA ARG A 221 7.61 13.49 7.05
C ARG A 221 9.04 13.80 6.58
N SER A 222 9.54 15.00 6.85
CA SER A 222 10.86 15.47 6.40
C SER A 222 11.91 15.52 7.51
N GLY A 223 11.48 15.44 8.76
CA GLY A 223 12.38 15.48 9.91
C GLY A 223 11.71 15.08 11.22
N PRO A 224 12.50 14.87 12.28
CA PRO A 224 11.97 14.54 13.61
C PRO A 224 11.26 15.76 14.20
N MET A 225 9.93 15.73 14.22
CA MET A 225 9.10 16.76 14.83
C MET A 225 7.72 16.22 15.22
N ASN A 226 7.03 16.93 16.10
CA ASN A 226 5.64 16.66 16.46
C ASN A 226 4.66 17.62 15.78
N VAL A 227 3.36 17.30 15.83
CA VAL A 227 2.30 18.06 15.15
C VAL A 227 2.26 19.51 15.66
N THR A 228 2.44 19.72 16.96
CA THR A 228 2.44 21.06 17.57
C THR A 228 3.55 21.95 17.00
N GLN A 229 4.77 21.41 16.87
CA GLN A 229 5.92 22.12 16.30
C GLN A 229 5.69 22.44 14.82
N ALA A 230 5.18 21.49 14.04
CA ALA A 230 4.90 21.69 12.63
C ALA A 230 3.80 22.75 12.40
N LEU A 231 2.74 22.74 13.21
CA LEU A 231 1.69 23.77 13.19
C LEU A 231 2.25 25.15 13.52
N LYS A 232 3.15 25.25 14.51
CA LYS A 232 3.80 26.51 14.90
C LYS A 232 4.66 27.08 13.78
N ILE A 233 5.46 26.24 13.10
CA ILE A 233 6.27 26.67 11.94
C ILE A 233 5.37 27.23 10.84
N PHE A 234 4.23 26.58 10.57
CA PHE A 234 3.29 27.07 9.57
C PHE A 234 2.61 28.38 9.99
N SER A 235 2.17 28.50 11.25
CA SER A 235 1.50 29.71 11.73
C SER A 235 2.44 30.92 11.79
N ASP A 236 3.71 30.73 12.13
CA ASP A 236 4.73 31.78 12.11
C ASP A 236 5.01 32.29 10.69
N ALA A 237 5.10 31.37 9.72
CA ALA A 237 5.34 31.73 8.33
C ALA A 237 4.09 32.30 7.64
N ARG A 238 2.89 31.89 8.05
CA ARG A 238 1.62 32.30 7.45
C ARG A 238 0.55 32.59 8.53
N PRO A 239 0.66 33.69 9.29
CA PRO A 239 -0.30 34.02 10.34
C PRO A 239 -1.75 34.16 9.81
N PRO A 240 -2.76 33.68 10.54
CA PRO A 240 -2.68 33.04 11.87
C PRO A 240 -2.38 31.52 11.82
N GLY A 241 -2.09 30.96 10.65
CA GLY A 241 -1.96 29.54 10.41
C GLY A 241 -3.25 28.91 9.90
N ILE A 242 -3.48 27.65 10.29
CA ILE A 242 -4.75 26.93 10.07
C ILE A 242 -5.75 27.44 11.10
N TYR A 243 -6.94 27.86 10.66
CA TYR A 243 -7.99 28.44 11.49
C TYR A 243 -9.30 27.63 11.49
N LYS A 244 -9.32 26.48 10.80
CA LYS A 244 -10.41 25.49 10.92
C LYS A 244 -10.00 24.38 11.90
N PRO A 245 -10.75 24.15 13.01
CA PRO A 245 -10.43 23.12 14.01
C PRO A 245 -10.30 21.71 13.43
N ASP A 246 -11.20 21.31 12.53
CA ASP A 246 -11.22 19.95 11.94
C ASP A 246 -9.90 19.57 11.27
N TYR A 247 -9.21 20.56 10.68
CA TYR A 247 -7.91 20.35 10.05
C TYR A 247 -6.81 20.07 11.08
N ILE A 248 -6.86 20.73 12.24
CA ILE A 248 -5.90 20.51 13.33
C ILE A 248 -6.18 19.14 13.97
N ASP A 249 -7.44 18.82 14.23
CA ASP A 249 -7.85 17.57 14.86
C ASP A 249 -7.55 16.36 13.96
N ALA A 250 -7.76 16.51 12.65
CA ALA A 250 -7.35 15.50 11.67
C ALA A 250 -5.84 15.25 11.67
N LEU A 251 -5.01 16.28 11.85
CA LEU A 251 -3.54 16.11 11.93
C LEU A 251 -3.13 15.30 13.17
N TYR A 252 -3.63 15.65 14.35
CA TYR A 252 -3.35 14.90 15.58
C TYR A 252 -3.84 13.45 15.49
N THR A 253 -5.06 13.26 14.98
CA THR A 253 -5.65 11.94 14.77
C THR A 253 -4.81 11.11 13.82
N PHE A 254 -4.42 11.67 12.66
CA PHE A 254 -3.60 10.98 11.67
C PHE A 254 -2.27 10.53 12.28
N TYR A 255 -1.55 11.42 12.95
CA TYR A 255 -0.23 11.11 13.52
C TYR A 255 -0.29 10.35 14.86
N HIS A 256 -1.48 9.96 15.33
CA HIS A 256 -1.71 9.32 16.63
C HIS A 256 -1.07 10.10 17.79
N GLU A 257 -1.03 11.43 17.70
CA GLU A 257 -0.49 12.28 18.76
C GLU A 257 -1.61 12.80 19.66
N ILE A 258 -1.35 12.88 20.97
CA ILE A 258 -2.28 13.50 21.92
C ILE A 258 -2.24 15.02 21.72
N LYS A 259 -3.38 15.62 21.37
CA LYS A 259 -3.52 17.07 21.25
C LYS A 259 -3.34 17.74 22.62
N PRO A 260 -2.32 18.59 22.82
CA PRO A 260 -2.14 19.32 24.08
C PRO A 260 -3.24 20.38 24.26
N GLU A 261 -3.69 20.60 25.50
CA GLU A 261 -4.67 21.64 25.83
C GLU A 261 -4.20 23.05 25.46
N SER A 262 -2.88 23.27 25.42
CA SER A 262 -2.28 24.55 25.02
C SER A 262 -2.48 24.90 23.54
N VAL A 263 -2.89 23.93 22.70
CA VAL A 263 -3.07 24.14 21.26
C VAL A 263 -4.47 24.66 20.99
N ILE A 264 -4.58 25.99 20.90
CA ILE A 264 -5.82 26.70 20.62
C ILE A 264 -5.89 26.99 19.12
N CYS A 265 -6.99 26.60 18.47
CA CYS A 265 -7.25 26.97 17.09
C CYS A 265 -7.51 28.49 17.01
N PRO A 266 -6.82 29.22 16.13
CA PRO A 266 -7.14 30.63 15.86
C PRO A 266 -8.59 30.80 15.42
N SER A 267 -9.21 31.93 15.80
CA SER A 267 -10.53 32.31 15.30
C SER A 267 -10.49 32.56 13.78
N THR A 268 -11.61 32.32 13.10
CA THR A 268 -11.77 32.69 11.69
C THR A 268 -11.37 34.16 11.46
N PRO A 269 -10.41 34.42 10.56
CA PRO A 269 -9.93 35.77 10.28
C PRO A 269 -11.05 36.70 9.82
N GLU A 270 -10.95 37.98 10.16
CA GLU A 270 -11.97 39.00 9.82
C GLU A 270 -12.27 39.05 8.33
N TRP A 271 -11.25 38.99 7.48
CA TRP A 271 -11.39 38.98 6.02
C TRP A 271 -12.18 37.79 5.47
N LYS A 272 -12.42 36.73 6.25
CA LYS A 272 -13.21 35.57 5.84
C LYS A 272 -14.61 35.53 6.47
N ARG A 273 -14.90 36.35 7.48
CA ARG A 273 -16.22 36.35 8.13
C ARG A 273 -17.27 36.83 7.12
N SER A 274 -18.40 36.13 7.01
CA SER A 274 -19.48 36.58 6.15
C SER A 274 -20.05 37.90 6.69
N THR A 275 -20.17 38.88 5.81
CA THR A 275 -20.78 40.19 6.10
C THR A 275 -22.28 40.18 5.93
N GLU A 276 -22.84 39.12 5.34
CA GLU A 276 -24.28 38.92 5.21
C GLU A 276 -24.78 38.23 6.48
N LEU A 277 -25.59 38.95 7.24
CA LEU A 277 -26.42 38.42 8.32
C LEU A 277 -27.75 38.00 7.69
N ASP A 278 -28.27 36.84 8.08
CA ASP A 278 -29.61 36.40 7.74
C ASP A 278 -30.66 37.31 8.41
N LEU A 279 -31.94 37.08 8.10
CA LEU A 279 -33.04 37.87 8.66
C LEU A 279 -33.16 37.76 10.20
N ASN A 280 -32.38 36.88 10.84
CA ASN A 280 -32.32 36.68 12.28
C ASN A 280 -31.05 37.26 12.91
N GLY A 281 -30.16 37.88 12.12
CA GLY A 281 -28.89 38.44 12.62
C GLY A 281 -27.79 37.40 12.81
N GLU A 282 -27.91 36.21 12.24
CA GLU A 282 -26.87 35.19 12.21
C GLU A 282 -26.10 35.22 10.89
N ALA A 283 -24.81 34.93 10.93
CA ALA A 283 -23.97 34.89 9.73
C ALA A 283 -24.49 33.85 8.73
N VAL A 284 -24.80 34.27 7.49
CA VAL A 284 -25.28 33.37 6.43
C VAL A 284 -24.20 32.31 6.13
N PRO A 285 -24.56 31.01 6.02
CA PRO A 285 -23.62 29.95 5.63
C PRO A 285 -22.95 30.25 4.29
N ASP A 286 -21.65 29.92 4.19
CA ASP A 286 -20.81 30.16 3.01
C ASP A 286 -21.38 29.50 1.71
N ASP A 287 -21.81 30.31 0.75
CA ASP A 287 -22.26 29.89 -0.60
C ASP A 287 -21.08 29.81 -1.61
N ASP A 288 -19.83 30.04 -1.18
CA ASP A 288 -18.71 30.40 -2.06
C ASP A 288 -17.77 29.28 -2.49
N ASP A 289 -18.05 28.04 -2.13
CA ASP A 289 -17.46 26.89 -2.83
C ASP A 289 -18.36 26.53 -4.01
N ASP A 290 -17.95 27.01 -5.20
CA ASP A 290 -18.45 26.72 -6.56
C ASP A 290 -18.45 25.20 -6.85
N ASP A 291 -19.30 24.47 -6.13
CA ASP A 291 -19.54 23.03 -6.23
C ASP A 291 -21.05 22.84 -6.44
N GLY A 292 -21.39 22.33 -7.62
CA GLY A 292 -22.76 22.09 -8.02
C GLY A 292 -23.50 21.15 -7.08
N GLY A 293 -24.65 21.63 -6.59
CA GLY A 293 -25.71 20.84 -5.96
C GLY A 293 -25.60 20.67 -4.44
N PRO A 294 -26.74 20.59 -3.73
CA PRO A 294 -26.76 20.25 -2.32
C PRO A 294 -26.41 18.77 -2.16
N ALA A 295 -25.29 18.48 -1.49
CA ALA A 295 -25.07 17.16 -0.92
C ALA A 295 -25.99 17.05 0.31
N GLY A 296 -26.92 16.10 0.29
CA GLY A 296 -27.77 15.81 1.43
C GLY A 296 -26.93 15.39 2.64
N PRO A 297 -27.43 15.59 3.87
CA PRO A 297 -26.72 15.18 5.08
C PRO A 297 -26.54 13.66 5.06
N VAL A 298 -25.30 13.21 4.93
CA VAL A 298 -24.95 11.83 5.24
C VAL A 298 -24.80 11.77 6.76
N GLN A 299 -25.89 11.41 7.42
CA GLN A 299 -25.84 10.93 8.79
C GLN A 299 -25.15 9.57 8.76
N GLU A 300 -23.85 9.53 9.01
CA GLU A 300 -23.20 8.30 9.45
C GLU A 300 -23.61 8.05 10.90
N GLU A 301 -24.75 7.39 11.05
CA GLU A 301 -25.10 6.68 12.27
C GLU A 301 -23.96 5.70 12.61
N PRO A 302 -23.36 5.74 13.82
CA PRO A 302 -22.35 4.77 14.23
C PRO A 302 -23.06 3.47 14.60
N HIS A 303 -23.62 2.78 13.60
CA HIS A 303 -23.92 1.37 13.73
C HIS A 303 -22.57 0.66 13.67
N GLN A 304 -21.98 0.43 14.85
CA GLN A 304 -20.91 -0.54 15.05
C GLN A 304 -21.46 -1.93 14.72
N VAL A 305 -21.68 -2.21 13.44
CA VAL A 305 -21.64 -3.57 12.95
C VAL A 305 -20.19 -3.97 13.13
N GLU A 306 -19.90 -4.94 14.00
CA GLU A 306 -18.58 -5.56 14.08
C GLU A 306 -18.28 -6.18 12.71
N VAL A 307 -17.67 -5.40 11.82
CA VAL A 307 -17.19 -5.89 10.53
C VAL A 307 -16.08 -6.87 10.86
N LYS A 308 -16.37 -8.16 10.66
CA LYS A 308 -15.40 -9.25 10.80
C LYS A 308 -14.20 -8.91 9.90
N MET A 309 -13.02 -8.81 10.50
CA MET A 309 -11.78 -8.54 9.77
C MET A 309 -11.47 -9.73 8.87
N SER A 310 -10.99 -9.44 7.66
CA SER A 310 -10.52 -10.42 6.69
C SER A 310 -9.03 -10.26 6.44
N ASN A 311 -8.37 -11.39 6.16
CA ASN A 311 -6.99 -11.40 5.68
C ASN A 311 -6.85 -10.74 4.30
N ASP A 312 -7.96 -10.59 3.57
CA ASP A 312 -8.03 -9.94 2.24
C ASP A 312 -8.25 -8.42 2.32
N ASP A 313 -8.38 -7.87 3.53
CA ASP A 313 -8.58 -6.43 3.71
C ASP A 313 -7.38 -5.62 3.18
N VAL A 314 -7.68 -4.60 2.41
CA VAL A 314 -6.66 -3.71 1.84
C VAL A 314 -6.20 -2.72 2.91
N LEU A 315 -4.95 -2.87 3.38
CA LEU A 315 -4.37 -2.04 4.42
C LEU A 315 -3.51 -0.92 3.85
N GLY A 316 -3.80 0.31 4.27
CA GLY A 316 -3.02 1.50 3.93
C GLY A 316 -3.42 2.18 2.62
N ASP A 317 -2.87 3.38 2.47
CA ASP A 317 -3.17 4.28 1.36
C ASP A 317 -2.27 4.02 0.15
N GLU A 318 -2.78 4.33 -1.05
CA GLU A 318 -1.98 4.26 -2.26
C GLU A 318 -0.88 5.32 -2.28
N ILE A 319 0.21 4.98 -2.95
CA ILE A 319 1.38 5.86 -3.11
C ILE A 319 1.58 6.21 -4.59
N PRO A 320 2.23 7.35 -4.89
CA PRO A 320 2.54 7.74 -6.25
C PRO A 320 3.35 6.67 -7.02
N PRO A 321 3.06 6.42 -8.31
CA PRO A 321 3.71 5.36 -9.08
C PRO A 321 5.24 5.50 -9.21
N ASP A 322 5.74 6.73 -9.27
CA ASP A 322 7.17 7.04 -9.34
C ASP A 322 7.87 6.73 -8.00
N GLN A 323 7.21 6.99 -6.87
CA GLN A 323 7.69 6.58 -5.55
C GLN A 323 7.71 5.05 -5.45
N GLU A 324 6.66 4.38 -5.92
CA GLU A 324 6.55 2.91 -5.97
C GLU A 324 7.73 2.30 -6.74
N GLU A 325 8.04 2.85 -7.92
CA GLU A 325 9.15 2.36 -8.75
C GLU A 325 10.52 2.60 -8.09
N GLY A 326 10.72 3.76 -7.45
CA GLY A 326 11.92 4.04 -6.66
C GLY A 326 12.14 3.02 -5.54
N TYR A 327 11.07 2.62 -4.85
CA TYR A 327 11.14 1.59 -3.81
C TYR A 327 11.38 0.19 -4.38
N ARG A 328 10.84 -0.15 -5.55
CA ARG A 328 11.18 -1.43 -6.21
C ARG A 328 12.67 -1.54 -6.54
N HIS A 329 13.26 -0.47 -7.06
CA HIS A 329 14.71 -0.39 -7.28
C HIS A 329 15.49 -0.56 -5.98
N PHE A 330 15.03 0.05 -4.88
CA PHE A 330 15.63 -0.12 -3.56
C PHE A 330 15.63 -1.59 -3.11
N PHE A 331 14.49 -2.29 -3.25
CA PHE A 331 14.38 -3.72 -2.91
C PHE A 331 15.38 -4.58 -3.69
N TYR A 332 15.48 -4.36 -5.00
CA TYR A 332 16.41 -5.11 -5.85
C TYR A 332 17.87 -4.86 -5.46
N ARG A 333 18.21 -3.62 -5.14
CA ARG A 333 19.54 -3.25 -4.64
C ARG A 333 19.86 -3.91 -3.31
N MET A 334 18.93 -3.92 -2.35
CA MET A 334 19.15 -4.52 -1.03
C MET A 334 19.28 -6.05 -1.09
N LEU A 335 18.63 -6.68 -2.06
CA LEU A 335 18.66 -8.13 -2.28
C LEU A 335 19.72 -8.57 -3.30
N SER A 336 20.56 -7.66 -3.77
CA SER A 336 21.60 -7.91 -4.79
C SER A 336 21.04 -8.59 -6.04
N LEU A 337 19.84 -8.20 -6.47
CA LEU A 337 19.15 -8.78 -7.62
C LEU A 337 19.49 -8.04 -8.92
N ASN A 338 19.78 -8.81 -9.97
CA ASN A 338 19.96 -8.26 -11.32
C ASN A 338 18.63 -7.74 -11.87
N ILE A 339 18.68 -6.55 -12.48
CA ILE A 339 17.55 -5.96 -13.20
C ILE A 339 17.49 -6.62 -14.58
N GLY A 340 16.57 -7.56 -14.77
CA GLY A 340 16.35 -8.22 -16.06
C GLY A 340 15.51 -7.37 -17.03
N GLY A 341 15.27 -7.87 -18.24
CA GLY A 341 14.47 -7.18 -19.27
C GLY A 341 13.00 -6.90 -18.91
N ARG A 342 12.50 -7.44 -17.79
CA ARG A 342 11.18 -7.13 -17.22
C ARG A 342 11.21 -6.06 -16.11
N GLY A 343 12.35 -5.39 -15.91
CA GLY A 343 12.55 -4.41 -14.84
C GLY A 343 12.43 -5.02 -13.44
N CYS A 344 12.16 -4.16 -12.44
CA CYS A 344 12.00 -4.54 -11.04
C CYS A 344 10.55 -4.95 -10.71
N SER A 345 9.88 -5.71 -11.59
CA SER A 345 8.44 -5.99 -11.47
C SER A 345 8.09 -7.23 -10.64
N GLN A 346 9.05 -8.13 -10.43
CA GLN A 346 8.81 -9.37 -9.68
C GLN A 346 9.07 -9.17 -8.19
N PHE A 347 8.10 -9.60 -7.36
CA PHE A 347 8.22 -9.63 -5.91
C PHE A 347 9.45 -10.47 -5.48
N PRO A 348 10.34 -9.92 -4.64
CA PRO A 348 11.63 -10.56 -4.37
C PRO A 348 11.70 -11.33 -3.05
N GLY A 349 10.62 -11.38 -2.27
CA GLY A 349 10.59 -12.07 -0.97
C GLY A 349 10.94 -13.56 -1.06
N SER A 350 11.56 -14.12 -0.01
CA SER A 350 11.95 -15.53 0.06
C SER A 350 10.75 -16.48 0.06
N HIS A 351 10.78 -17.59 -0.67
CA HIS A 351 9.68 -18.55 -0.76
C HIS A 351 10.12 -19.93 -0.26
N PRO A 352 9.44 -20.48 0.77
CA PRO A 352 9.71 -21.83 1.25
C PRO A 352 9.33 -22.90 0.24
N VAL A 353 10.12 -23.98 0.19
CA VAL A 353 9.80 -25.22 -0.53
C VAL A 353 9.12 -26.22 0.39
N SER A 354 8.21 -27.04 -0.14
CA SER A 354 7.54 -28.06 0.66
C SER A 354 8.53 -29.13 1.12
N LEU A 355 8.44 -29.50 2.40
CA LEU A 355 9.16 -30.62 2.97
C LEU A 355 8.68 -31.91 2.30
N ASN A 356 9.62 -32.71 1.84
CA ASN A 356 9.41 -33.98 1.16
C ASN A 356 10.49 -34.96 1.65
N ARG A 357 10.37 -36.25 1.30
CA ARG A 357 11.31 -37.26 1.80
C ARG A 357 12.75 -37.03 1.33
N ASP A 358 12.93 -36.43 0.16
CA ASP A 358 14.26 -36.15 -0.42
C ASP A 358 14.98 -35.04 0.36
N ASN A 359 14.29 -33.94 0.65
CA ASN A 359 14.86 -32.77 1.32
C ASN A 359 14.79 -32.83 2.86
N LEU A 360 14.07 -33.80 3.43
CA LEU A 360 14.10 -34.08 4.87
C LEU A 360 15.53 -34.32 5.39
N GLN A 361 16.39 -34.88 4.54
CA GLN A 361 17.81 -35.08 4.85
C GLN A 361 18.56 -33.78 5.15
N LEU A 362 18.08 -32.62 4.68
CA LEU A 362 18.68 -31.32 5.01
C LEU A 362 18.65 -31.06 6.52
N LEU A 363 17.59 -31.51 7.21
CA LEU A 363 17.49 -31.40 8.68
C LEU A 363 18.56 -32.24 9.41
N ARG A 364 19.10 -33.29 8.77
CA ARG A 364 20.23 -34.08 9.32
C ARG A 364 21.59 -33.43 9.04
N GLN A 365 21.68 -32.64 7.97
CA GLN A 365 22.94 -32.09 7.46
C GLN A 365 23.27 -30.69 8.00
N ARG A 366 22.24 -29.93 8.40
CA ARG A 366 22.36 -28.53 8.78
C ARG A 366 21.52 -28.23 10.02
N TYR A 367 21.87 -27.19 10.75
CA TYR A 367 21.07 -26.74 11.88
C TYR A 367 19.85 -25.96 11.43
N TYR A 368 18.70 -26.29 12.01
CA TYR A 368 17.43 -25.64 11.75
C TYR A 368 16.78 -25.11 13.02
N TYR A 369 16.17 -23.93 12.87
CA TYR A 369 15.08 -23.51 13.73
C TYR A 369 13.74 -23.93 13.14
N ALA A 370 12.74 -24.08 13.99
CA ALA A 370 11.36 -24.31 13.63
C ALA A 370 10.47 -23.19 14.18
N THR A 371 9.43 -22.83 13.45
CA THR A 371 8.33 -21.97 13.89
C THR A 371 7.00 -22.50 13.35
N TRP A 372 5.88 -22.10 13.93
CA TRP A 372 4.57 -22.36 13.35
C TRP A 372 4.42 -21.62 12.00
N LYS A 373 3.74 -22.26 11.06
CA LYS A 373 3.26 -21.64 9.84
C LYS A 373 1.91 -21.01 10.16
N ALA A 374 1.85 -19.68 10.19
CA ALA A 374 0.59 -18.99 10.47
C ALA A 374 -0.28 -18.99 9.21
N ASP A 375 -1.59 -18.92 9.38
CA ASP A 375 -2.49 -18.57 8.29
C ASP A 375 -2.70 -17.05 8.27
N GLY A 376 -1.95 -16.38 7.41
CA GLY A 376 -1.99 -14.93 7.28
C GLY A 376 -1.58 -14.45 5.90
N THR A 377 -1.75 -13.14 5.68
CA THR A 377 -1.37 -12.49 4.44
C THR A 377 0.08 -12.02 4.54
N ARG A 378 0.93 -12.54 3.65
CA ARG A 378 2.33 -12.15 3.61
C ARG A 378 2.47 -10.69 3.17
N TYR A 379 3.21 -9.92 3.96
CA TYR A 379 3.65 -8.57 3.59
C TYR A 379 5.14 -8.43 3.92
N MET A 380 5.91 -7.81 3.03
CA MET A 380 7.15 -7.15 3.44
C MET A 380 6.83 -5.75 3.95
N MET A 381 7.67 -5.22 4.83
CA MET A 381 7.48 -3.88 5.40
C MET A 381 8.73 -3.05 5.21
N LEU A 382 8.58 -1.92 4.52
CA LEU A 382 9.62 -0.91 4.34
C LEU A 382 9.39 0.23 5.32
N LEU A 383 10.35 0.45 6.21
CA LEU A 383 10.36 1.56 7.15
C LEU A 383 11.25 2.67 6.60
N THR A 384 10.70 3.88 6.54
CA THR A 384 11.35 5.08 6.03
C THR A 384 11.12 6.23 7.00
N MET A 385 11.74 7.37 6.71
CA MET A 385 11.54 8.57 7.55
C MET A 385 10.19 9.24 7.27
N ASP A 386 9.62 9.05 6.07
CA ASP A 386 8.33 9.61 5.65
C ASP A 386 7.14 8.68 5.95
N GLY A 387 7.39 7.43 6.30
CA GLY A 387 6.38 6.52 6.84
C GLY A 387 6.74 5.03 6.82
N CYS A 388 5.73 4.21 7.08
CA CYS A 388 5.78 2.76 6.96
C CYS A 388 5.04 2.33 5.68
N TYR A 389 5.57 1.36 4.96
CA TYR A 389 4.96 0.83 3.74
C TYR A 389 4.82 -0.68 3.81
N LEU A 390 3.61 -1.17 3.60
CA LEU A 390 3.32 -2.59 3.40
C LEU A 390 3.46 -2.93 1.93
N VAL A 391 4.08 -4.09 1.65
CA VAL A 391 4.36 -4.57 0.30
C VAL A 391 3.81 -5.97 0.14
N ASP A 392 2.81 -6.11 -0.73
CA ASP A 392 2.12 -7.37 -0.97
C ASP A 392 2.87 -8.28 -1.97
N ARG A 393 2.33 -9.48 -2.21
CA ARG A 393 2.89 -10.44 -3.18
C ARG A 393 2.79 -9.97 -4.64
N SER A 394 1.89 -9.03 -4.94
CA SER A 394 1.77 -8.38 -6.24
C SER A 394 2.79 -7.25 -6.42
N PHE A 395 3.68 -7.07 -5.45
CA PHE A 395 4.69 -6.03 -5.37
C PHE A 395 4.09 -4.61 -5.46
N ARG A 396 2.92 -4.44 -4.83
CA ARG A 396 2.26 -3.15 -4.62
C ARG A 396 2.57 -2.61 -3.24
N PHE A 397 2.75 -1.30 -3.17
CA PHE A 397 3.13 -0.59 -1.95
C PHE A 397 1.94 0.21 -1.44
N ARG A 398 1.66 0.09 -0.13
CA ARG A 398 0.66 0.90 0.55
C ARG A 398 1.24 1.53 1.80
N ARG A 399 1.00 2.83 1.97
CA ARG A 399 1.50 3.59 3.11
C ARG A 399 0.59 3.38 4.31
N VAL A 400 1.20 3.18 5.47
CA VAL A 400 0.52 3.03 6.76
C VAL A 400 1.16 3.99 7.76
N GLN A 401 0.34 4.62 8.59
CA GLN A 401 0.81 5.54 9.61
C GLN A 401 1.18 4.76 10.88
N MET A 402 2.48 4.58 11.10
CA MET A 402 3.05 3.89 12.26
C MET A 402 4.40 4.50 12.62
N ARG A 403 4.81 4.30 13.87
CA ARG A 403 6.07 4.85 14.40
C ARG A 403 7.09 3.76 14.72
N PHE A 404 8.29 3.90 14.18
CA PHE A 404 9.41 2.99 14.41
C PHE A 404 10.65 3.78 14.86
N PRO A 405 10.83 3.97 16.18
CA PRO A 405 11.97 4.69 16.72
C PRO A 405 13.26 3.90 16.51
N PHE A 406 14.36 4.61 16.27
CA PHE A 406 15.69 4.03 16.11
C PHE A 406 16.56 4.37 17.33
N LYS A 407 17.18 3.35 17.92
CA LYS A 407 18.02 3.52 19.12
C LYS A 407 19.43 3.94 18.71
N HIS A 408 19.89 5.10 19.20
CA HIS A 408 21.26 5.52 18.95
C HIS A 408 22.22 4.89 19.99
N PRO A 409 23.37 4.33 19.58
CA PRO A 409 24.28 3.62 20.49
C PRO A 409 24.80 4.47 21.66
N THR A 410 24.91 5.79 21.49
CA THR A 410 25.53 6.71 22.46
C THR A 410 24.54 7.64 23.19
N GLU A 411 23.30 7.80 22.71
CA GLU A 411 22.36 8.82 23.21
C GLU A 411 21.04 8.25 23.75
N GLY A 412 20.84 6.92 23.71
CA GLY A 412 19.59 6.30 24.14
C GLY A 412 18.48 6.44 23.10
N LEU A 413 17.25 6.71 23.55
CA LEU A 413 16.10 6.92 22.66
C LEU A 413 16.27 8.27 21.96
N SER A 414 16.52 8.24 20.64
CA SER A 414 16.63 9.43 19.80
C SER A 414 15.28 9.69 19.13
N ASP A 415 14.96 10.94 18.79
CA ASP A 415 13.79 11.26 17.94
C ASP A 415 13.93 10.72 16.50
N LYS A 416 15.08 10.11 16.19
CA LYS A 416 15.34 9.45 14.92
C LYS A 416 14.45 8.22 14.76
N VAL A 417 13.91 8.08 13.56
CA VAL A 417 13.15 6.90 13.12
C VAL A 417 13.97 6.10 12.13
N HIS A 418 13.59 4.84 11.90
CA HIS A 418 14.22 4.01 10.87
C HIS A 418 14.10 4.66 9.49
N HIS A 419 15.15 4.53 8.68
CA HIS A 419 15.15 5.02 7.31
C HIS A 419 15.75 4.00 6.35
N PHE A 420 14.92 3.41 5.46
CA PHE A 420 15.30 2.30 4.58
C PHE A 420 15.63 1.00 5.33
N THR A 421 14.81 0.63 6.32
CA THR A 421 14.84 -0.70 6.95
C THR A 421 13.79 -1.59 6.29
N LEU A 422 14.16 -2.80 5.89
CA LEU A 422 13.29 -3.73 5.16
C LEU A 422 13.11 -5.04 5.95
N LEU A 423 11.85 -5.36 6.23
CA LEU A 423 11.42 -6.48 7.06
C LEU A 423 10.56 -7.44 6.25
N ASP A 424 10.65 -8.74 6.55
CA ASP A 424 9.81 -9.77 5.95
C ASP A 424 8.94 -10.43 7.03
N GLY A 425 7.65 -10.56 6.73
CA GLY A 425 6.65 -10.86 7.73
C GLY A 425 5.31 -11.31 7.17
N GLU A 426 4.35 -11.45 8.07
CA GLU A 426 3.02 -11.95 7.81
C GLU A 426 2.01 -11.25 8.71
N MET A 427 0.93 -10.76 8.11
CA MET A 427 -0.20 -10.17 8.82
C MET A 427 -1.18 -11.28 9.19
N ILE A 428 -1.47 -11.39 10.48
CA ILE A 428 -2.46 -12.32 11.03
C ILE A 428 -3.60 -11.54 11.70
N ILE A 429 -4.71 -12.24 11.94
CA ILE A 429 -5.83 -11.76 12.74
C ILE A 429 -5.92 -12.64 13.99
N ASP A 430 -5.65 -12.05 15.15
CA ASP A 430 -5.87 -12.68 16.45
C ASP A 430 -7.34 -12.53 16.85
N THR A 431 -7.96 -13.61 17.32
CA THR A 431 -9.29 -13.56 17.94
C THR A 431 -9.13 -13.66 19.45
N LEU A 432 -9.43 -12.57 20.16
CA LEU A 432 -9.27 -12.52 21.62
C LEU A 432 -10.41 -13.28 22.34
N PRO A 433 -10.10 -14.11 23.35
CA PRO A 433 -11.09 -14.93 24.04
C PRO A 433 -12.22 -14.14 24.71
N ASP A 434 -11.91 -12.95 25.23
CA ASP A 434 -12.79 -12.23 26.16
C ASP A 434 -13.96 -11.51 25.45
N LYS A 435 -13.91 -11.31 24.12
CA LYS A 435 -14.96 -10.56 23.39
C LYS A 435 -15.18 -10.98 21.93
N GLN A 436 -14.57 -12.07 21.43
CA GLN A 436 -14.46 -12.33 19.97
C GLN A 436 -13.87 -11.13 19.19
N ARG A 437 -13.20 -10.22 19.89
CA ARG A 437 -12.62 -9.03 19.30
C ARG A 437 -11.42 -9.46 18.47
N GLN A 438 -11.45 -9.09 17.20
CA GLN A 438 -10.36 -9.34 16.28
C GLN A 438 -9.34 -8.20 16.33
N GLU A 439 -8.06 -8.54 16.36
CA GLU A 439 -6.97 -7.58 16.26
C GLU A 439 -5.95 -8.05 15.22
N ARG A 440 -5.52 -7.12 14.35
CA ARG A 440 -4.45 -7.41 13.39
C ARG A 440 -3.08 -7.37 14.06
N ARG A 441 -2.23 -8.33 13.71
CA ARG A 441 -0.84 -8.38 14.16
C ARG A 441 0.09 -8.73 13.01
N TYR A 442 1.12 -7.92 12.83
CA TYR A 442 2.21 -8.19 11.92
C TYR A 442 3.33 -8.96 12.64
N LEU A 443 3.53 -10.20 12.22
CA LEU A 443 4.59 -11.09 12.68
C LEU A 443 5.81 -10.96 11.77
N ILE A 444 6.88 -10.37 12.27
CA ILE A 444 8.13 -10.22 11.53
C ILE A 444 9.00 -11.46 11.78
N TYR A 445 9.37 -12.19 10.73
CA TYR A 445 10.19 -13.39 10.87
C TYR A 445 11.61 -13.23 10.34
N ASP A 446 11.87 -12.27 9.45
CA ASP A 446 13.22 -11.98 8.95
C ASP A 446 13.43 -10.49 8.66
N MET A 447 14.68 -10.09 8.47
CA MET A 447 15.09 -8.74 8.15
C MET A 447 16.10 -8.76 7.00
N VAL A 448 15.84 -7.94 5.98
CA VAL A 448 16.61 -7.88 4.74
C VAL A 448 17.60 -6.73 4.76
N ALA A 449 17.20 -5.58 5.30
CA ALA A 449 18.04 -4.40 5.37
C ALA A 449 17.75 -3.61 6.66
N ILE A 450 18.77 -2.94 7.19
CA ILE A 450 18.65 -2.01 8.30
C ILE A 450 19.29 -0.68 7.92
N ASN A 451 18.51 0.39 8.04
CA ASN A 451 18.93 1.76 7.78
C ASN A 451 19.74 1.96 6.47
N GLY A 452 19.25 1.36 5.37
CA GLY A 452 19.88 1.43 4.05
C GLY A 452 21.04 0.47 3.82
N GLN A 453 21.41 -0.34 4.82
CA GLN A 453 22.44 -1.37 4.72
C GLN A 453 21.79 -2.75 4.57
N SER A 454 22.21 -3.50 3.56
CA SER A 454 21.78 -4.88 3.38
C SER A 454 22.40 -5.78 4.46
N VAL A 455 21.60 -6.71 4.99
CA VAL A 455 22.05 -7.72 5.96
C VAL A 455 21.81 -9.14 5.46
N VAL A 456 21.50 -9.31 4.17
CA VAL A 456 21.09 -10.60 3.57
C VAL A 456 22.18 -11.67 3.65
N GLU A 457 23.44 -11.29 3.61
CA GLU A 457 24.58 -12.22 3.69
C GLU A 457 24.84 -12.73 5.10
N ARG A 458 24.32 -12.06 6.14
CA ARG A 458 24.49 -12.49 7.52
C ARG A 458 23.71 -13.78 7.77
N PRO A 459 24.16 -14.66 8.67
CA PRO A 459 23.38 -15.81 9.13
C PRO A 459 22.00 -15.42 9.69
N PHE A 460 20.98 -16.26 9.48
CA PHE A 460 19.63 -16.02 9.97
C PHE A 460 19.57 -15.71 11.48
N TYR A 461 20.30 -16.45 12.31
CA TYR A 461 20.28 -16.22 13.76
C TYR A 461 20.77 -14.81 14.17
N GLU A 462 21.62 -14.18 13.37
CA GLU A 462 22.05 -12.79 13.59
C GLU A 462 20.94 -11.82 13.19
N ARG A 463 20.38 -11.99 11.99
CA ARG A 463 19.27 -11.15 11.49
C ARG A 463 18.07 -11.19 12.44
N TRP A 464 17.74 -12.38 12.95
CA TRP A 464 16.67 -12.58 13.91
C TRP A 464 16.93 -11.91 15.27
N LYS A 465 18.18 -11.93 15.77
CA LYS A 465 18.56 -11.20 17.00
C LYS A 465 18.56 -9.68 16.80
N MET A 466 19.01 -9.22 15.63
CA MET A 466 19.00 -7.80 15.29
C MET A 466 17.56 -7.27 15.22
N LEU A 467 16.62 -8.05 14.69
CA LEU A 467 15.20 -7.68 14.67
C LEU A 467 14.64 -7.35 16.05
N GLU A 468 14.96 -8.15 17.07
CA GLU A 468 14.56 -7.87 18.45
C GLU A 468 15.19 -6.55 18.94
N LYS A 469 16.52 -6.44 18.84
CA LYS A 469 17.28 -5.32 19.43
C LYS A 469 17.07 -3.98 18.74
N GLU A 470 16.92 -4.01 17.43
CA GLU A 470 16.93 -2.81 16.58
C GLU A 470 15.52 -2.32 16.24
N VAL A 471 14.49 -3.18 16.28
CA VAL A 471 13.13 -2.82 15.86
C VAL A 471 12.12 -2.98 17.00
N ILE A 472 12.10 -4.16 17.66
CA ILE A 472 11.09 -4.46 18.68
C ILE A 472 11.39 -3.74 20.00
N ASP A 473 12.62 -3.86 20.50
CA ASP A 473 13.04 -3.26 21.75
C ASP A 473 12.87 -1.75 21.76
N PRO A 474 13.36 -0.97 20.77
CA PRO A 474 13.21 0.49 20.79
C PRO A 474 11.75 0.93 20.82
N ARG A 475 10.89 0.22 20.08
CA ARG A 475 9.46 0.48 20.03
C ARG A 475 8.77 0.17 21.36
N ASN A 476 9.11 -0.93 22.02
CA ASN A 476 8.59 -1.26 23.35
C ASN A 476 9.06 -0.25 24.42
N HIS A 477 10.32 0.18 24.36
CA HIS A 477 10.87 1.19 25.27
C HIS A 477 10.19 2.54 25.09
N GLU A 478 9.95 2.99 23.85
CA GLU A 478 9.22 4.23 23.59
C GLU A 478 7.77 4.11 24.04
N LYS A 479 7.09 3.00 23.72
CA LYS A 479 5.70 2.76 24.13
C LYS A 479 5.49 2.83 25.64
N ALA A 480 6.44 2.36 26.43
CA ALA A 480 6.36 2.40 27.89
C ALA A 480 6.56 3.81 28.49
N ARG A 481 7.13 4.75 27.73
CA ARG A 481 7.51 6.10 28.20
C ARG A 481 6.80 7.24 27.49
N SER A 482 6.25 6.99 26.30
CA SER A 482 5.66 8.02 25.44
C SER A 482 4.39 8.56 26.06
N HIS A 483 4.37 9.87 26.28
CA HIS A 483 3.16 10.63 26.64
C HIS A 483 2.58 11.41 25.46
N ILE A 484 3.21 11.33 24.28
CA ILE A 484 2.85 12.11 23.09
C ILE A 484 2.18 11.23 22.04
N TYR A 485 2.79 10.08 21.71
CA TYR A 485 2.30 9.17 20.66
C TYR A 485 1.51 7.98 21.23
N ARG A 486 0.38 7.66 20.60
CA ARG A 486 -0.59 6.61 20.97
C ARG A 486 -0.44 5.36 20.11
N TYR A 487 0.37 4.41 20.60
CA TYR A 487 0.59 3.11 19.96
C TYR A 487 -0.66 2.22 19.87
N ASP A 488 -1.70 2.50 20.66
CA ASP A 488 -2.97 1.77 20.65
C ASP A 488 -3.89 2.16 19.48
N LEU A 489 -3.63 3.30 18.84
CA LEU A 489 -4.40 3.76 17.66
C LEU A 489 -3.82 3.24 16.33
N GLU A 490 -2.66 2.58 16.37
CA GLU A 490 -2.06 2.03 15.16
C GLU A 490 -2.92 0.89 14.57
N PRO A 491 -2.92 0.74 13.23
CA PRO A 491 -3.83 -0.17 12.55
C PRO A 491 -3.57 -1.66 12.83
N PHE A 492 -2.39 -2.00 13.35
CA PHE A 492 -2.04 -3.36 13.78
C PHE A 492 -0.87 -3.34 14.77
N ARG A 493 -0.78 -4.40 15.57
CA ARG A 493 0.37 -4.62 16.47
C ARG A 493 1.54 -5.21 15.71
N VAL A 494 2.75 -4.98 16.20
CA VAL A 494 3.98 -5.53 15.62
C VAL A 494 4.64 -6.45 16.63
N ARG A 495 5.05 -7.64 16.20
CA ARG A 495 5.75 -8.61 17.04
C ARG A 495 6.78 -9.39 16.22
N ARG A 496 7.92 -9.70 16.82
CA ARG A 496 8.85 -10.68 16.24
C ARG A 496 8.26 -12.10 16.35
N LYS A 497 8.36 -12.87 15.27
CA LYS A 497 8.00 -14.29 15.25
C LYS A 497 9.06 -15.10 16.00
N ASP A 498 8.59 -15.95 16.90
CA ASP A 498 9.45 -16.78 17.73
C ASP A 498 9.89 -18.04 16.97
N PHE A 499 11.15 -18.42 17.16
CA PHE A 499 11.77 -19.58 16.55
C PHE A 499 12.37 -20.45 17.65
N TRP A 500 12.22 -21.76 17.52
CA TRP A 500 12.67 -22.74 18.49
C TRP A 500 13.61 -23.76 17.85
N LEU A 501 14.47 -24.37 18.67
CA LEU A 501 15.30 -25.49 18.25
C LEU A 501 14.44 -26.71 17.89
N LEU A 502 14.96 -27.60 17.03
CA LEU A 502 14.25 -28.83 16.64
C LEU A 502 13.81 -29.68 17.84
N SER A 503 14.59 -29.69 18.93
CA SER A 503 14.25 -30.42 20.16
C SER A 503 12.96 -29.94 20.84
N ALA A 504 12.46 -28.76 20.50
CA ALA A 504 11.23 -28.18 21.04
C ALA A 504 10.02 -28.35 20.12
N VAL A 505 10.18 -28.91 18.91
CA VAL A 505 9.10 -29.02 17.91
C VAL A 505 7.88 -29.75 18.44
N GLU A 506 8.07 -30.82 19.23
CA GLU A 506 6.95 -31.53 19.86
C GLU A 506 6.12 -30.62 20.78
N LYS A 507 6.78 -29.75 21.56
CA LYS A 507 6.10 -28.77 22.42
C LYS A 507 5.41 -27.68 21.60
N VAL A 508 5.99 -27.32 20.45
CA VAL A 508 5.39 -26.33 19.55
C VAL A 508 4.10 -26.89 18.95
N LEU A 509 4.13 -28.10 18.40
CA LEU A 509 2.96 -28.75 17.78
C LEU A 509 1.85 -29.06 18.79
N LYS A 510 2.18 -29.69 19.92
CA LYS A 510 1.18 -30.20 20.87
C LYS A 510 0.77 -29.21 21.95
N GLY A 511 1.52 -28.12 22.13
CA GLY A 511 1.29 -27.15 23.21
C GLY A 511 1.09 -25.73 22.70
N PHE A 512 2.08 -25.19 21.97
CA PHE A 512 2.05 -23.79 21.55
C PHE A 512 0.99 -23.52 20.48
N ILE A 513 0.98 -24.29 19.39
CA ILE A 513 0.04 -24.09 18.27
C ILE A 513 -1.43 -24.13 18.74
N PRO A 514 -1.87 -25.12 19.54
CA PRO A 514 -3.23 -25.15 20.08
C PRO A 514 -3.59 -23.97 20.99
N SER A 515 -2.59 -23.27 21.56
CA SER A 515 -2.79 -22.11 22.42
C SER A 515 -2.83 -20.76 21.68
N LEU A 516 -2.62 -20.78 20.36
CA LEU A 516 -2.62 -19.56 19.54
C LEU A 516 -4.03 -18.97 19.42
N SER A 517 -4.09 -17.64 19.33
CA SER A 517 -5.30 -16.87 19.05
C SER A 517 -5.62 -16.75 17.56
N HIS A 518 -4.83 -17.41 16.70
CA HIS A 518 -4.92 -17.37 15.25
C HIS A 518 -4.60 -18.76 14.67
N GLU A 519 -5.07 -19.03 13.47
CA GLU A 519 -4.89 -20.33 12.83
C GLU A 519 -3.45 -20.59 12.36
N ALA A 520 -3.04 -21.84 12.42
CA ALA A 520 -1.74 -22.30 11.95
C ALA A 520 -1.89 -23.66 11.25
N ASP A 521 -1.31 -23.80 10.06
CA ASP A 521 -1.49 -24.97 9.19
C ASP A 521 -0.22 -25.84 9.07
N GLY A 522 0.75 -25.64 9.96
CA GLY A 522 1.94 -26.49 10.05
C GLY A 522 3.17 -25.78 10.60
N LEU A 523 4.34 -26.09 10.04
CA LEU A 523 5.65 -25.62 10.49
C LEU A 523 6.47 -25.02 9.34
N ILE A 524 7.35 -24.08 9.70
CA ILE A 524 8.42 -23.58 8.85
C ILE A 524 9.75 -23.94 9.51
N PHE A 525 10.67 -24.50 8.71
CA PHE A 525 12.05 -24.78 9.11
C PHE A 525 12.98 -23.81 8.41
N GLN A 526 13.67 -22.99 9.19
CA GLN A 526 14.64 -21.99 8.72
C GLN A 526 16.04 -22.41 9.16
N GLY A 527 16.98 -22.52 8.21
CA GLY A 527 18.36 -22.86 8.55
C GLY A 527 18.98 -21.78 9.43
N TRP A 528 19.73 -22.22 10.45
CA TRP A 528 20.32 -21.36 11.46
C TRP A 528 21.37 -20.40 10.89
N ASP A 529 22.18 -20.90 9.96
CA ASP A 529 23.26 -20.20 9.27
C ASP A 529 22.87 -19.68 7.88
N ASP A 530 21.62 -19.87 7.45
CA ASP A 530 21.20 -19.51 6.10
C ASP A 530 21.28 -17.99 5.86
N PRO A 531 21.90 -17.54 4.75
CA PRO A 531 21.70 -16.18 4.27
C PRO A 531 20.25 -16.00 3.82
N TYR A 532 19.80 -14.75 3.69
CA TYR A 532 18.50 -14.47 3.10
C TYR A 532 18.58 -14.69 1.60
N VAL A 533 17.84 -15.68 1.10
CA VAL A 533 17.75 -15.99 -0.33
C VAL A 533 16.46 -15.40 -0.89
N ALA A 534 16.57 -14.51 -1.88
CA ALA A 534 15.43 -13.96 -2.58
C ALA A 534 14.72 -15.04 -3.40
N ARG A 535 13.39 -14.96 -3.50
CA ARG A 535 12.54 -15.92 -4.22
C ARG A 535 12.71 -17.34 -3.66
N THR A 536 12.63 -18.38 -4.49
CA THR A 536 12.67 -19.77 -4.01
C THR A 536 13.96 -20.09 -3.27
N HIS A 537 13.82 -20.53 -2.02
CA HIS A 537 14.93 -20.93 -1.17
C HIS A 537 14.80 -22.41 -0.82
N GLU A 538 15.65 -23.26 -1.41
CA GLU A 538 15.65 -24.71 -1.19
C GLU A 538 16.01 -25.13 0.26
N GLY A 539 16.66 -24.24 1.01
CA GLY A 539 16.98 -24.45 2.42
C GLY A 539 15.85 -24.05 3.36
N LEU A 540 14.88 -23.24 2.92
CA LEU A 540 13.74 -22.83 3.74
C LEU A 540 12.56 -23.76 3.47
N LEU A 541 12.22 -24.57 4.46
CA LEU A 541 11.25 -25.66 4.29
C LEU A 541 9.92 -25.32 4.95
N LYS A 542 8.81 -25.72 4.33
CA LYS A 542 7.47 -25.70 4.93
C LYS A 542 6.92 -27.10 5.03
N TRP A 543 6.38 -27.44 6.19
CA TRP A 543 5.60 -28.64 6.40
C TRP A 543 4.16 -28.22 6.73
N LYS A 544 3.19 -28.96 6.20
CA LYS A 544 1.77 -28.79 6.49
C LYS A 544 1.21 -30.09 6.98
N TYR A 545 0.18 -30.01 7.81
CA TYR A 545 -0.63 -31.17 8.15
C TYR A 545 -1.16 -31.83 6.85
N PRO A 546 -1.12 -33.18 6.73
CA PRO A 546 -1.59 -33.89 5.54
C PRO A 546 -2.95 -33.42 5.05
N GLU A 547 -3.91 -33.24 5.97
CA GLU A 547 -5.28 -32.78 5.76
C GLU A 547 -5.39 -31.31 5.33
N MET A 548 -4.35 -30.49 5.58
CA MET A 548 -4.27 -29.07 5.19
C MET A 548 -3.56 -28.86 3.85
N ASN A 549 -3.17 -29.94 3.15
CA ASN A 549 -2.67 -29.85 1.79
C ASN A 549 -3.84 -29.66 0.82
N SER A 550 -3.90 -28.49 0.21
CA SER A 550 -4.99 -28.10 -0.67
C SER A 550 -4.51 -27.68 -2.06
N VAL A 551 -5.42 -27.78 -3.03
CA VAL A 551 -5.26 -27.27 -4.39
C VAL A 551 -6.50 -26.44 -4.74
N ASP A 552 -6.28 -25.26 -5.33
CA ASP A 552 -7.39 -24.45 -5.85
C ASP A 552 -7.75 -24.88 -7.28
N PHE A 553 -8.92 -25.47 -7.45
CA PHE A 553 -9.47 -25.88 -8.75
C PHE A 553 -10.55 -24.92 -9.22
N LEU A 554 -10.71 -24.78 -10.54
CA LEU A 554 -11.95 -24.25 -11.10
C LEU A 554 -12.96 -25.39 -11.16
N TYR A 555 -14.09 -25.24 -10.48
CA TYR A 555 -15.18 -26.22 -10.51
C TYR A 555 -16.23 -25.79 -11.52
N GLU A 556 -16.69 -26.72 -12.33
CA GLU A 556 -17.80 -26.53 -13.26
C GLU A 556 -18.68 -27.76 -13.24
N GLN A 557 -19.98 -27.56 -13.44
CA GLN A 557 -20.93 -28.65 -13.60
C GLN A 557 -21.41 -28.70 -15.05
N ASP A 558 -21.42 -29.89 -15.63
CA ASP A 558 -21.97 -30.11 -16.97
C ASP A 558 -23.50 -30.24 -16.95
N GLU A 559 -24.12 -30.26 -18.14
CA GLU A 559 -25.58 -30.41 -18.32
C GLU A 559 -26.13 -31.72 -17.74
N SER A 560 -25.28 -32.72 -17.48
CA SER A 560 -25.64 -33.99 -16.85
C SER A 560 -25.55 -33.98 -15.32
N GLY A 561 -25.17 -32.84 -14.73
CA GLY A 561 -24.98 -32.67 -13.30
C GLY A 561 -23.62 -33.16 -12.79
N ARG A 562 -22.70 -33.59 -13.67
CA ARG A 562 -21.38 -34.09 -13.29
C ARG A 562 -20.43 -32.91 -13.04
N GLY A 563 -19.83 -32.89 -11.85
CA GLY A 563 -18.79 -31.93 -11.50
C GLY A 563 -17.46 -32.23 -12.20
N MET A 564 -16.80 -31.19 -12.71
CA MET A 564 -15.52 -31.27 -13.40
C MET A 564 -14.55 -30.27 -12.80
N LEU A 565 -13.33 -30.73 -12.49
CA LEU A 565 -12.26 -29.91 -11.95
C LEU A 565 -11.28 -29.50 -13.04
N SER A 566 -10.86 -28.24 -13.03
CA SER A 566 -9.90 -27.70 -13.99
C SER A 566 -8.75 -26.95 -13.31
N LEU A 567 -7.56 -27.07 -13.91
CA LEU A 567 -6.34 -26.34 -13.55
C LEU A 567 -5.85 -25.52 -14.74
N PHE A 568 -4.79 -24.72 -14.54
CA PHE A 568 -4.10 -24.05 -15.63
C PHE A 568 -2.83 -24.80 -16.06
N GLU A 569 -2.58 -24.85 -17.36
CA GLU A 569 -1.32 -25.29 -17.95
C GLU A 569 -0.96 -24.33 -19.08
N ARG A 570 0.14 -23.58 -18.91
CA ARG A 570 0.61 -22.59 -19.91
C ARG A 570 -0.45 -21.55 -20.30
N GLY A 571 -1.24 -21.09 -19.33
CA GLY A 571 -2.29 -20.08 -19.54
C GLY A 571 -3.56 -20.61 -20.20
N LYS A 572 -3.67 -21.92 -20.44
CA LYS A 572 -4.90 -22.58 -20.90
C LYS A 572 -5.49 -23.41 -19.79
N LYS A 573 -6.81 -23.49 -19.78
CA LYS A 573 -7.57 -24.37 -18.89
C LYS A 573 -7.34 -25.84 -19.29
N LYS A 574 -7.10 -26.68 -18.30
CA LYS A 574 -6.87 -28.12 -18.42
C LYS A 574 -7.82 -28.86 -17.49
N HIS A 575 -8.65 -29.72 -18.07
CA HIS A 575 -9.56 -30.57 -17.33
C HIS A 575 -8.81 -31.72 -16.64
N MET A 576 -9.25 -32.06 -15.43
CA MET A 576 -8.69 -33.13 -14.62
C MET A 576 -9.60 -34.34 -14.68
N ASP A 577 -9.39 -35.19 -15.70
CA ASP A 577 -10.20 -36.38 -15.90
C ASP A 577 -10.12 -37.33 -14.68
N GLY A 578 -11.28 -37.85 -14.27
CA GLY A 578 -11.39 -38.83 -13.18
C GLY A 578 -11.24 -38.27 -11.76
N ASN A 579 -11.12 -36.95 -11.58
CA ASN A 579 -11.10 -36.33 -10.26
C ASN A 579 -12.47 -35.72 -9.93
N ASN A 580 -13.16 -36.27 -8.94
CA ASN A 580 -14.41 -35.72 -8.41
C ASN A 580 -14.15 -34.93 -7.14
N VAL A 581 -14.99 -33.91 -6.89
CA VAL A 581 -15.03 -33.17 -5.63
C VAL A 581 -16.32 -33.50 -4.87
N VAL A 582 -16.20 -33.63 -3.55
CA VAL A 582 -17.30 -33.80 -2.62
C VAL A 582 -17.48 -32.51 -1.82
N PHE A 583 -18.70 -31.99 -1.79
CA PHE A 583 -19.09 -30.89 -0.92
C PHE A 583 -19.77 -31.51 0.31
N ARG A 584 -19.16 -31.35 1.49
CA ARG A 584 -19.67 -31.92 2.75
C ARG A 584 -20.64 -30.99 3.47
N ASP A 585 -20.69 -29.75 3.06
CA ASP A 585 -21.70 -28.79 3.46
C ASP A 585 -22.91 -29.10 2.59
N ASP A 586 -24.13 -29.25 3.14
CA ASP A 586 -25.38 -29.64 2.43
C ASP A 586 -25.83 -28.67 1.28
N SER A 587 -24.90 -27.90 0.72
CA SER A 587 -25.03 -26.98 -0.40
C SER A 587 -25.13 -27.72 -1.73
N ASP A 588 -25.91 -27.18 -2.66
CA ASP A 588 -26.01 -27.72 -4.02
C ASP A 588 -24.69 -27.49 -4.78
N PRO A 589 -24.03 -28.56 -5.31
CA PRO A 589 -22.84 -28.42 -6.14
C PRO A 589 -23.00 -27.44 -7.31
N ALA A 590 -24.22 -27.22 -7.83
CA ALA A 590 -24.49 -26.25 -8.89
C ALA A 590 -24.09 -24.82 -8.51
N GLU A 591 -24.19 -24.44 -7.23
CA GLU A 591 -23.86 -23.10 -6.74
C GLU A 591 -22.37 -22.78 -6.83
N TYR A 592 -21.52 -23.80 -6.96
CA TYR A 592 -20.07 -23.68 -7.05
C TYR A 592 -19.57 -23.58 -8.50
N SER A 593 -20.45 -23.82 -9.48
CA SER A 593 -20.08 -23.83 -10.90
C SER A 593 -19.53 -22.47 -11.34
N GLY A 594 -18.37 -22.47 -12.00
CA GLY A 594 -17.65 -21.27 -12.42
C GLY A 594 -16.83 -20.60 -11.31
N LYS A 595 -16.84 -21.12 -10.09
CA LYS A 595 -16.05 -20.60 -8.97
C LYS A 595 -14.76 -21.39 -8.78
N ILE A 596 -13.77 -20.74 -8.16
CA ILE A 596 -12.56 -21.41 -7.72
C ILE A 596 -12.81 -21.97 -6.32
N VAL A 597 -12.58 -23.26 -6.16
CA VAL A 597 -12.79 -24.00 -4.91
C VAL A 597 -11.45 -24.54 -4.45
N GLU A 598 -11.11 -24.29 -3.18
CA GLU A 598 -9.95 -24.88 -2.52
C GLU A 598 -10.35 -26.26 -2.00
N CYS A 599 -9.66 -27.31 -2.45
CA CYS A 599 -9.97 -28.69 -2.07
C CYS A 599 -8.77 -29.36 -1.42
N SER A 600 -9.01 -30.15 -0.38
CA SER A 600 -8.03 -31.08 0.21
C SER A 600 -8.27 -32.51 -0.27
N TRP A 601 -7.27 -33.37 -0.18
CA TRP A 601 -7.37 -34.77 -0.60
C TRP A 601 -7.72 -35.66 0.59
N ASP A 602 -8.85 -36.37 0.51
CA ASP A 602 -9.22 -37.40 1.48
C ASP A 602 -8.57 -38.73 1.05
N GLN A 603 -7.65 -39.22 1.87
CA GLN A 603 -6.89 -40.42 1.58
C GLN A 603 -7.73 -41.70 1.72
N ASP A 604 -8.79 -41.69 2.54
CA ASP A 604 -9.60 -42.87 2.81
C ASP A 604 -10.64 -43.07 1.70
N GLU A 605 -11.29 -41.97 1.29
CA GLU A 605 -12.29 -41.98 0.21
C GLU A 605 -11.66 -41.84 -1.19
N GLN A 606 -10.38 -41.45 -1.29
CA GLN A 606 -9.67 -41.16 -2.54
C GLN A 606 -10.40 -40.11 -3.40
N VAL A 607 -10.93 -39.06 -2.75
CA VAL A 607 -11.66 -37.96 -3.39
C VAL A 607 -11.14 -36.61 -2.93
N TRP A 608 -11.37 -35.58 -3.75
CA TRP A 608 -11.16 -34.20 -3.32
C TRP A 608 -12.36 -33.74 -2.49
N VAL A 609 -12.10 -33.11 -1.35
CA VAL A 609 -13.13 -32.53 -0.49
C VAL A 609 -13.03 -31.02 -0.55
N SER A 610 -14.14 -30.36 -0.86
CA SER A 610 -14.21 -28.89 -0.86
C SER A 610 -13.98 -28.34 0.55
N MET A 611 -13.08 -27.38 0.68
CA MET A 611 -12.83 -26.65 1.92
C MET A 611 -13.54 -25.29 1.92
N ARG A 612 -13.35 -24.51 0.85
CA ARG A 612 -13.94 -23.16 0.72
C ARG A 612 -13.91 -22.64 -0.71
N VAL A 613 -14.71 -21.61 -0.97
CA VAL A 613 -14.66 -20.82 -2.20
C VAL A 613 -13.59 -19.73 -2.10
N ARG A 614 -12.79 -19.58 -3.16
CA ARG A 614 -11.70 -18.60 -3.29
C ARG A 614 -12.12 -17.40 -4.13
N VAL A 615 -12.85 -16.48 -3.50
CA VAL A 615 -13.27 -15.22 -4.14
C VAL A 615 -12.09 -14.26 -4.39
N ASP A 616 -10.97 -14.46 -3.68
CA ASP A 616 -9.71 -13.72 -3.82
C ASP A 616 -8.95 -14.06 -5.11
N LYS A 617 -9.28 -15.20 -5.75
CA LYS A 617 -8.58 -15.70 -6.92
C LYS A 617 -9.39 -15.49 -8.19
N SER A 618 -8.70 -15.05 -9.23
CA SER A 618 -9.24 -14.97 -10.59
C SER A 618 -8.88 -16.19 -11.44
N THR A 619 -7.90 -17.00 -11.01
CA THR A 619 -7.40 -18.16 -11.75
C THR A 619 -7.10 -19.35 -10.82
N PRO A 620 -7.39 -20.60 -11.25
CA PRO A 620 -7.05 -21.80 -10.48
C PRO A 620 -5.53 -22.03 -10.46
N ASN A 621 -5.08 -23.01 -9.70
CA ASN A 621 -3.65 -23.35 -9.65
C ASN A 621 -3.11 -23.85 -10.99
N ASP A 622 -1.82 -23.60 -11.22
CA ASP A 622 -1.08 -24.22 -12.32
C ASP A 622 -0.82 -25.71 -12.03
N ILE A 623 -0.78 -26.52 -13.08
CA ILE A 623 -0.52 -27.96 -13.03
C ILE A 623 0.79 -28.31 -12.28
N ASN A 624 1.79 -27.43 -12.31
CA ASN A 624 3.03 -27.62 -11.56
C ASN A 624 2.82 -27.48 -10.05
N THR A 625 1.93 -26.59 -9.62
CA THR A 625 1.52 -26.48 -8.22
C THR A 625 0.80 -27.74 -7.79
N TYR A 626 -0.16 -28.22 -8.59
CA TYR A 626 -0.85 -29.49 -8.34
C TYR A 626 0.12 -30.66 -8.21
N ARG A 627 1.08 -30.82 -9.14
CA ARG A 627 2.09 -31.89 -9.07
C ARG A 627 2.92 -31.84 -7.79
N LYS A 628 3.27 -30.64 -7.30
CA LYS A 628 4.00 -30.45 -6.05
C LYS A 628 3.15 -30.81 -4.83
N VAL A 629 1.88 -30.41 -4.81
CA VAL A 629 0.95 -30.76 -3.72
C VAL A 629 0.68 -32.26 -3.70
N MET A 630 0.44 -32.88 -4.86
CA MET A 630 0.27 -34.34 -4.96
C MET A 630 1.51 -35.10 -4.52
N ARG A 631 2.72 -34.60 -4.78
CA ARG A 631 3.94 -35.19 -4.21
C ARG A 631 3.93 -35.11 -2.68
N SER A 632 3.57 -33.97 -2.12
CA SER A 632 3.44 -33.78 -0.66
C SER A 632 2.43 -34.75 -0.03
N ILE A 633 1.27 -34.93 -0.69
CA ILE A 633 0.24 -35.89 -0.26
C ILE A 633 0.77 -37.32 -0.33
N LYS A 634 1.45 -37.70 -1.41
CA LYS A 634 2.03 -39.05 -1.59
C LYS A 634 3.13 -39.38 -0.60
N ASP A 635 3.99 -38.41 -0.29
CA ASP A 635 5.07 -38.58 0.68
C ASP A 635 4.53 -38.83 2.10
N ASN A 636 3.31 -38.31 2.36
CA ASN A 636 2.50 -38.45 3.57
C ASN A 636 3.34 -38.34 4.86
N ILE A 637 4.09 -37.25 4.97
CA ILE A 637 4.86 -36.96 6.18
C ILE A 637 3.88 -36.44 7.23
N THR A 638 3.35 -37.35 8.05
CA THR A 638 2.44 -37.02 9.16
C THR A 638 3.20 -36.36 10.31
N GLU A 639 2.46 -35.82 11.30
CA GLU A 639 3.05 -35.29 12.52
C GLU A 639 3.94 -36.34 13.22
N GLU A 640 3.48 -37.58 13.31
CA GLU A 640 4.19 -38.68 13.98
C GLU A 640 5.50 -39.02 13.28
N VAL A 641 5.47 -39.09 11.94
CA VAL A 641 6.66 -39.36 11.12
C VAL A 641 7.67 -38.23 11.31
N LEU A 642 7.22 -36.98 11.21
CA LEU A 642 8.09 -35.81 11.40
C LEU A 642 8.73 -35.79 12.79
N LEU A 643 7.94 -36.04 13.84
CA LEU A 643 8.43 -36.09 15.22
C LEU A 643 9.38 -37.25 15.48
N GLN A 644 9.18 -38.40 14.83
CA GLN A 644 10.11 -39.53 14.91
C GLN A 644 11.46 -39.18 14.27
N GLU A 645 11.43 -38.63 13.07
CA GLU A 645 12.62 -38.20 12.33
C GLU A 645 13.41 -37.14 13.11
N ILE A 646 12.71 -36.15 13.67
CA ILE A 646 13.34 -35.11 14.51
C ILE A 646 13.99 -35.73 15.76
N ARG A 647 13.35 -36.70 16.42
CA ARG A 647 13.91 -37.39 17.59
C ARG A 647 15.22 -38.13 17.27
N GLU A 648 15.36 -38.63 16.05
CA GLU A 648 16.60 -39.23 15.57
C GLU A 648 17.65 -38.16 15.22
N ILE A 649 17.24 -37.11 14.51
CA ILE A 649 18.11 -35.99 14.12
C ILE A 649 18.78 -35.34 15.32
N ILE A 650 18.03 -35.04 16.39
CA ILE A 650 18.57 -34.34 17.56
C ILE A 650 19.59 -35.16 18.36
N ARG A 651 19.67 -36.48 18.12
CA ARG A 651 20.67 -37.37 18.73
C ARG A 651 22.00 -37.38 17.96
N LEU A 652 22.04 -36.80 16.75
CA LEU A 652 23.28 -36.68 16.00
C LEU A 652 24.26 -35.77 16.77
N PRO A 653 25.59 -36.06 16.74
CA PRO A 653 26.59 -35.32 17.51
C PRO A 653 26.49 -33.80 17.32
N MET A 654 26.27 -33.38 16.08
CA MET A 654 26.01 -32.00 15.69
C MET A 654 24.98 -31.33 16.63
N TYR A 655 23.78 -31.90 16.74
CA TYR A 655 22.74 -31.33 17.60
C TYR A 655 23.00 -31.54 19.08
N ALA A 656 23.49 -32.73 19.47
CA ALA A 656 23.72 -33.08 20.87
C ALA A 656 24.74 -32.16 21.56
N ASP A 657 25.87 -31.89 20.91
CA ASP A 657 26.93 -31.04 21.44
C ASP A 657 26.43 -29.61 21.66
N ARG A 658 25.66 -29.09 20.69
CA ARG A 658 25.10 -27.75 20.76
C ARG A 658 24.03 -27.60 21.83
N ILE A 659 23.11 -28.57 21.94
CA ILE A 659 22.11 -28.61 23.01
C ILE A 659 22.80 -28.62 24.38
N GLN A 660 23.92 -29.34 24.51
CA GLN A 660 24.69 -29.37 25.75
C GLN A 660 25.36 -28.02 26.04
N MET A 661 25.93 -27.35 25.04
CA MET A 661 26.49 -26.00 25.17
C MET A 661 25.44 -24.97 25.58
N ASP A 662 24.28 -24.95 24.91
CA ASP A 662 23.19 -24.02 25.19
C ASP A 662 22.60 -24.28 26.59
N SER A 663 22.44 -25.55 26.98
CA SER A 663 21.98 -25.92 28.32
C SER A 663 22.97 -25.49 29.42
N LYS A 664 24.28 -25.61 29.16
CA LYS A 664 25.32 -25.11 30.08
C LYS A 664 25.29 -23.58 30.18
N ALA A 665 25.08 -22.88 29.08
CA ALA A 665 24.95 -21.42 29.06
C ALA A 665 23.70 -20.95 29.80
N ALA A 666 22.56 -21.64 29.63
CA ALA A 666 21.31 -21.35 30.32
C ALA A 666 21.40 -21.58 31.83
N ARG A 667 22.15 -22.58 32.30
CA ARG A 667 22.41 -22.81 33.73
C ARG A 667 23.36 -21.79 34.38
N ARG A 668 24.11 -21.03 33.57
CA ARG A 668 25.06 -20.01 34.02
C ARG A 668 24.47 -18.60 34.04
N ARG A 669 23.30 -18.42 33.43
CA ARG A 669 22.48 -17.20 33.51
C ARG A 669 21.45 -17.40 34.60
#